data_AF-A0A928RZP1-F1
#
_entry.id   AF-A0A928RZP1-F1
#
_cell.length_a   1.000
_cell.length_b   1.000
_cell.length_c   1.000
_cell.angle_alpha   90.00
_cell.angle_beta   90.00
_cell.angle_gamma   90.00
#
_symmetry.space_group_name_H-M   'P 1'
#
loop_
_entity.id
_entity.type
_entity.pdbx_description
1 polymer ?
#
loop_
_entity_poly.entity_id
_entity_poly.type
_entity_poly.pdbx_seq_one_letter_code
_entity_poly.pdbx_strand_id
1 'polypeptide(L)'
;MANDSGGAERKGHLVWPDVLKIGAVYAVIVIHTAAPYLLLQDAGSLYRWWAGNIYDSISRWCIPVFVMLSGFFLIDSYRDEKLGSFFKRRFSKVFVPFLIWSFIYFLWRIYANNEGLSLSSFVPMLLKEPVYYHLWFMSLVLGLYIITPVIGLYARGALERHLWHYLALWVALASGLTFIESWFGVATYLTPGAGNSIFNFVGYFVLGWMLRDLDLTPRKKPLFLFLFLLGLFITAYGTYIASVIMDNGRFNGIFYEYFSFNVLMMSVSVFLLGKGLRLSSLSGNPGYFGRLIRLTAACVPGIYLVHAVFIAVAKRGMLGFRFTPDLMDPFIGIPVFALGIFLASLSVVMVIKALPLVKYTVPAVLILFTIFGPVLYAAEEPGLIEKDEFKTLTRLAKTPLRGMPDRDAWQKAVPDVSVVSIESSHDWTSQPAIFYDSGSPQKKPLLIVLHSWSEDYLQSFGIPYGLWAVKNDWVFIQPDFRGAFTNPLSTASEPAVNDILDALAYASRNASIDESRVYLAGFSGGGMAALLMAGRFPGKWAGVVAWGAVYDLVDWYARIRRTLPDYSGQIASSCGGLRPLSGTAHEAECRDAARARTLKTRRQGSRSTIAVGSEDKFVPPAHSLRAFNDLADGEDRFSEDEDRTHLRAARAPVRPGRRRIFRPPFRGRWRAFPL
;
A
#
# COMPACT_ATOMS: atom_id res chain seq x y z
N MET A 1 2.80 -0.80 75.90
CA MET A 1 2.74 -1.96 74.99
C MET A 1 1.34 -2.03 74.41
N ALA A 2 1.13 -1.48 73.23
CA ALA A 2 -0.06 -1.71 72.43
C ALA A 2 0.43 -2.00 71.01
N ASN A 3 0.08 -3.18 70.54
CA ASN A 3 0.69 -3.89 69.43
C ASN A 3 0.38 -3.18 68.11
N ASP A 4 1.43 -2.68 67.47
CA ASP A 4 1.43 -2.19 66.10
C ASP A 4 1.52 -3.40 65.17
N SER A 5 0.39 -3.84 64.64
CA SER A 5 0.34 -4.81 63.54
C SER A 5 -0.78 -4.45 62.58
N GLY A 6 -0.62 -3.28 61.95
CA GLY A 6 -1.34 -2.90 60.74
C GLY A 6 -0.95 -3.82 59.59
N GLY A 7 -1.61 -4.98 59.52
CA GLY A 7 -1.52 -5.90 58.40
C GLY A 7 -1.90 -5.18 57.12
N ALA A 8 -1.04 -5.30 56.10
CA ALA A 8 -1.30 -4.83 54.75
C ALA A 8 -2.65 -5.38 54.24
N GLU A 9 -3.67 -4.52 54.17
CA GLU A 9 -4.90 -4.82 53.45
C GLU A 9 -4.54 -5.19 52.01
N ARG A 10 -4.86 -6.43 51.62
CA ARG A 10 -4.77 -6.87 50.22
C ARG A 10 -5.75 -6.02 49.42
N LYS A 11 -5.27 -4.95 48.77
CA LYS A 11 -6.05 -4.17 47.79
C LYS A 11 -6.72 -5.15 46.81
N GLY A 12 -8.06 -5.22 46.86
CA GLY A 12 -8.83 -6.12 46.01
C GLY A 12 -8.58 -5.86 44.53
N HIS A 13 -8.54 -6.93 43.72
CA HIS A 13 -8.34 -6.83 42.27
C HIS A 13 -9.46 -6.02 41.61
N LEU A 14 -9.12 -4.93 40.93
CA LEU A 14 -10.07 -4.10 40.19
C LEU A 14 -10.39 -4.73 38.83
N VAL A 15 -11.67 -5.00 38.55
CA VAL A 15 -12.10 -5.65 37.28
C VAL A 15 -12.29 -4.64 36.14
N TRP A 16 -12.75 -3.43 36.42
CA TRP A 16 -12.98 -2.40 35.38
C TRP A 16 -11.73 -2.04 34.54
N PRO A 17 -10.49 -1.97 35.09
CA PRO A 17 -9.30 -1.71 34.29
C PRO A 17 -9.00 -2.83 33.31
N ASP A 18 -9.31 -4.08 33.69
CA ASP A 18 -9.11 -5.24 32.82
C ASP A 18 -10.06 -5.20 31.63
N VAL A 19 -11.33 -4.83 31.86
CA VAL A 19 -12.31 -4.62 30.78
C VAL A 19 -11.83 -3.52 29.82
N LEU A 20 -11.35 -2.39 30.35
CA LEU A 20 -10.82 -1.31 29.52
C LEU A 20 -9.59 -1.72 28.72
N LYS A 21 -8.65 -2.48 29.30
CA LYS A 21 -7.48 -3.01 28.56
C LYS A 21 -7.87 -3.94 27.41
N ILE A 22 -8.86 -4.81 27.65
CA ILE A 22 -9.38 -5.72 26.62
C ILE A 22 -10.07 -4.92 25.51
N GLY A 23 -10.94 -3.98 25.87
CA GLY A 23 -11.60 -3.10 24.90
C GLY A 23 -10.61 -2.27 24.09
N ALA A 24 -9.58 -1.73 24.74
CA ALA A 24 -8.55 -0.92 24.09
C ALA A 24 -7.70 -1.75 23.11
N VAL A 25 -7.26 -2.97 23.47
CA VAL A 25 -6.48 -3.79 22.51
C VAL A 25 -7.34 -4.27 21.34
N TYR A 26 -8.63 -4.53 21.58
CA TYR A 26 -9.56 -4.84 20.49
C TYR A 26 -9.74 -3.63 19.56
N ALA A 27 -9.94 -2.44 20.11
CA ALA A 27 -10.03 -1.20 19.35
C ALA A 27 -8.75 -0.92 18.52
N VAL A 28 -7.56 -1.24 19.03
CA VAL A 28 -6.31 -1.20 18.24
C VAL A 28 -6.39 -2.11 17.01
N ILE A 29 -6.88 -3.34 17.16
CA ILE A 29 -7.06 -4.28 16.05
C ILE A 29 -8.09 -3.75 15.05
N VAL A 30 -9.17 -3.14 15.53
CA VAL A 30 -10.19 -2.50 14.68
C VAL A 30 -9.58 -1.36 13.86
N ILE A 31 -8.76 -0.47 14.46
CA ILE A 31 -8.04 0.58 13.73
C ILE A 31 -7.19 -0.03 12.61
N HIS A 32 -6.36 -1.02 12.89
CA HIS A 32 -5.50 -1.65 11.87
C HIS A 32 -6.28 -2.43 10.80
N THR A 33 -7.51 -2.85 11.12
CA THR A 33 -8.41 -3.48 10.16
C THR A 33 -9.11 -2.46 9.27
N ALA A 34 -9.52 -1.33 9.84
CA ALA A 34 -10.29 -0.27 9.19
C ALA A 34 -9.41 0.69 8.38
N ALA A 35 -8.16 0.94 8.80
CA ALA A 35 -7.27 1.93 8.18
C ALA A 35 -7.10 1.80 6.65
N PRO A 36 -6.98 0.59 6.05
CA PRO A 36 -6.90 0.45 4.59
C PRO A 36 -8.12 0.99 3.83
N TYR A 37 -9.30 1.02 4.46
CA TYR A 37 -10.52 1.55 3.84
C TYR A 37 -10.54 3.08 3.77
N LEU A 38 -9.62 3.77 4.45
CA LEU A 38 -9.55 5.23 4.47
C LEU A 38 -8.83 5.81 3.25
N LEU A 39 -8.04 4.99 2.57
CA LEU A 39 -7.42 5.34 1.30
C LEU A 39 -8.48 5.20 0.20
N LEU A 40 -9.12 6.32 -0.20
CA LEU A 40 -10.26 6.32 -1.14
C LEU A 40 -9.96 5.64 -2.48
N GLN A 41 -8.71 5.69 -2.94
CA GLN A 41 -8.26 4.98 -4.14
C GLN A 41 -8.38 3.45 -3.98
N ASP A 42 -8.08 2.91 -2.79
CA ASP A 42 -8.22 1.48 -2.47
C ASP A 42 -9.67 1.10 -2.11
N ALA A 43 -10.43 2.02 -1.51
CA ALA A 43 -11.80 1.77 -1.06
C ALA A 43 -12.78 1.57 -2.21
N GLY A 44 -12.57 2.23 -3.36
CA GLY A 44 -13.40 2.10 -4.56
C GLY A 44 -14.86 2.57 -4.41
N SER A 45 -15.32 2.94 -3.21
CA SER A 45 -16.63 3.54 -2.94
C SER A 45 -16.66 4.33 -1.63
N LEU A 46 -17.44 5.42 -1.60
CA LEU A 46 -17.65 6.23 -0.39
C LEU A 46 -18.30 5.42 0.75
N TYR A 47 -19.09 4.40 0.42
CA TYR A 47 -19.68 3.47 1.39
C TYR A 47 -18.63 2.69 2.17
N ARG A 48 -17.66 2.10 1.45
CA ARG A 48 -16.52 1.38 2.05
C ARG A 48 -15.65 2.31 2.87
N TRP A 49 -15.44 3.52 2.38
CA TRP A 49 -14.71 4.56 3.11
C TRP A 49 -15.41 4.93 4.43
N TRP A 50 -16.73 5.13 4.44
CA TRP A 50 -17.49 5.42 5.65
C TRP A 50 -17.45 4.29 6.67
N ALA A 51 -17.52 3.03 6.22
CA ALA A 51 -17.35 1.89 7.10
C ALA A 51 -15.99 1.94 7.81
N GLY A 52 -14.91 2.12 7.05
CA GLY A 52 -13.57 2.33 7.60
C GLY A 52 -13.51 3.50 8.57
N ASN A 53 -14.04 4.66 8.16
CA ASN A 53 -14.01 5.90 8.93
C ASN A 53 -14.75 5.78 10.26
N ILE A 54 -15.92 5.14 10.29
CA ILE A 54 -16.70 4.95 11.52
C ILE A 54 -15.97 4.03 12.49
N TYR A 55 -15.48 2.87 12.02
CA TYR A 55 -14.79 1.90 12.88
C TYR A 55 -13.46 2.41 13.39
N ASP A 56 -12.74 3.16 12.57
CA ASP A 56 -11.50 3.78 13.00
C ASP A 56 -11.81 4.89 14.03
N SER A 57 -12.71 5.83 13.72
CA SER A 57 -13.10 6.95 14.61
C SER A 57 -13.56 6.48 15.99
N ILE A 58 -14.44 5.48 16.07
CA ILE A 58 -14.96 4.95 17.34
C ILE A 58 -13.89 4.27 18.20
N SER A 59 -12.75 3.90 17.60
CA SER A 59 -11.67 3.16 18.24
C SER A 59 -10.54 4.07 18.74
N ARG A 60 -10.50 5.35 18.34
CA ARG A 60 -9.37 6.27 18.60
C ARG A 60 -9.04 6.52 20.09
N TRP A 61 -9.96 6.25 21.00
CA TRP A 61 -9.72 6.36 22.45
C TRP A 61 -8.75 5.32 23.02
N CYS A 62 -8.43 4.25 22.27
CA CYS A 62 -7.74 3.07 22.78
C CYS A 62 -6.35 3.36 23.37
N ILE A 63 -5.51 4.13 22.67
CA ILE A 63 -4.16 4.45 23.11
C ILE A 63 -4.16 5.42 24.31
N PRO A 64 -4.90 6.56 24.27
CA PRO A 64 -5.04 7.41 25.44
C PRO A 64 -5.51 6.68 26.70
N VAL A 65 -6.48 5.76 26.60
CA VAL A 65 -6.96 4.99 27.76
C VAL A 65 -5.88 4.06 28.31
N PHE A 66 -5.04 3.44 27.46
CA PHE A 66 -3.87 2.69 27.98
C PHE A 66 -2.90 3.59 28.75
N VAL A 67 -2.67 4.81 28.27
CA VAL A 67 -1.80 5.79 28.94
C VAL A 67 -2.40 6.27 30.26
N MET A 68 -3.70 6.58 30.29
CA MET A 68 -4.43 6.97 31.50
C MET A 68 -4.41 5.84 32.55
N LEU A 69 -4.65 4.59 32.14
CA LEU A 69 -4.54 3.43 33.03
C LEU A 69 -3.11 3.26 33.56
N SER A 70 -2.10 3.55 32.74
CA SER A 70 -0.71 3.52 33.19
C SER A 70 -0.47 4.55 34.28
N GLY A 71 -0.96 5.79 34.12
CA GLY A 71 -0.87 6.83 35.15
C GLY A 71 -1.60 6.47 36.45
N PHE A 72 -2.83 5.97 36.32
CA PHE A 72 -3.66 5.50 37.43
C PHE A 72 -2.92 4.50 38.34
N PHE A 73 -2.19 3.53 37.76
CA PHE A 73 -1.47 2.53 38.55
C PHE A 73 -0.03 2.94 38.93
N LEU A 74 0.68 3.67 38.07
CA LEU A 74 2.12 3.83 38.20
C LEU A 74 2.55 4.99 39.07
N ILE A 75 1.87 6.14 38.98
CA ILE A 75 2.22 7.35 39.73
C ILE A 75 2.24 7.05 41.24
N ASP A 76 1.30 6.25 41.73
CA ASP A 76 1.25 5.90 43.14
C ASP A 76 2.24 4.79 43.54
N SER A 77 2.48 3.82 42.66
CA SER A 77 3.31 2.65 42.93
C SER A 77 4.81 2.94 43.10
N TYR A 78 5.28 4.09 42.61
CA TYR A 78 6.71 4.41 42.60
C TYR A 78 7.29 4.59 44.01
N ARG A 79 6.57 5.24 44.93
CA ARG A 79 7.11 5.57 46.27
C ARG A 79 7.28 4.33 47.16
N ASP A 80 6.47 3.30 46.92
CA ASP A 80 6.46 2.07 47.72
C ASP A 80 7.56 1.08 47.26
N GLU A 81 8.22 1.35 46.13
CA GLU A 81 9.28 0.53 45.54
C GLU A 81 10.62 1.28 45.48
N LYS A 82 11.74 0.60 45.79
CA LYS A 82 13.08 1.17 45.54
C LYS A 82 13.25 1.44 44.03
N LEU A 83 13.82 2.59 43.66
CA LEU A 83 14.00 3.02 42.24
C LEU A 83 14.61 1.92 41.34
N GLY A 84 15.68 1.26 41.78
CA GLY A 84 16.29 0.16 41.02
C GLY A 84 15.38 -1.07 40.84
N SER A 85 14.55 -1.38 41.85
CA SER A 85 13.55 -2.46 41.76
C SER A 85 12.39 -2.09 40.85
N PHE A 86 11.97 -0.81 40.87
CA PHE A 86 10.95 -0.26 40.00
C PHE A 86 11.33 -0.45 38.53
N PHE A 87 12.55 -0.07 38.15
CA PHE A 87 13.06 -0.22 36.78
C PHE A 87 13.28 -1.68 36.42
N LYS A 88 13.98 -2.48 37.22
CA LYS A 88 14.30 -3.88 36.88
C LYS A 88 13.05 -4.72 36.58
N ARG A 89 12.00 -4.57 37.39
CA ARG A 89 10.74 -5.33 37.25
C ARG A 89 9.98 -4.94 35.98
N ARG A 90 9.97 -3.65 35.62
CA ARG A 90 9.21 -3.13 34.47
C ARG A 90 10.00 -3.26 33.16
N PHE A 91 11.30 -2.99 33.21
CA PHE A 91 12.22 -3.18 32.08
C PHE A 91 12.18 -4.63 31.58
N SER A 92 12.34 -5.62 32.45
CA SER A 92 12.29 -7.04 32.04
C SER A 92 10.95 -7.48 31.46
N LYS A 93 9.83 -6.86 31.85
CA LYS A 93 8.49 -7.22 31.38
C LYS A 93 8.08 -6.54 30.07
N VAL A 94 8.70 -5.42 29.72
CA VAL A 94 8.32 -4.63 28.53
C VAL A 94 9.45 -4.54 27.52
N PHE A 95 10.67 -4.21 27.96
CA PHE A 95 11.83 -4.03 27.08
C PHE A 95 12.25 -5.34 26.41
N VAL A 96 12.30 -6.46 27.16
CA VAL A 96 12.71 -7.75 26.60
C VAL A 96 11.72 -8.24 25.53
N PRO A 97 10.39 -8.27 25.76
CA PRO A 97 9.43 -8.55 24.70
C PRO A 97 9.51 -7.57 23.53
N PHE A 98 9.67 -6.27 23.80
CA PHE A 98 9.82 -5.25 22.75
C PHE A 98 11.01 -5.53 21.84
N LEU A 99 12.19 -5.84 22.38
CA LEU A 99 13.38 -6.14 21.59
C LEU A 99 13.20 -7.41 20.76
N ILE A 100 12.68 -8.48 21.37
CA ILE A 100 12.45 -9.77 20.69
C ILE A 100 11.45 -9.59 19.54
N TRP A 101 10.30 -8.96 19.80
CA TRP A 101 9.29 -8.74 18.77
C TRP A 101 9.74 -7.75 17.72
N SER A 102 10.50 -6.71 18.07
CA SER A 102 11.10 -5.82 17.07
C SER A 102 12.01 -6.60 16.14
N PHE A 103 12.83 -7.51 16.66
CA PHE A 103 13.67 -8.37 15.81
C PHE A 103 12.83 -9.32 14.94
N ILE A 104 11.76 -9.92 15.48
CA ILE A 104 10.83 -10.76 14.71
C ILE A 104 10.20 -9.97 13.56
N TYR A 105 9.70 -8.77 13.82
CA TYR A 105 9.12 -7.91 12.78
C TYR A 105 10.17 -7.41 11.79
N PHE A 106 11.42 -7.23 12.23
CA PHE A 106 12.52 -6.91 11.34
C PHE A 106 12.79 -8.06 10.35
N LEU A 107 12.86 -9.30 10.85
CA LEU A 107 12.97 -10.48 9.98
C LEU A 107 11.74 -10.67 9.10
N TRP A 108 10.53 -10.37 9.61
CA TRP A 108 9.31 -10.36 8.81
C TRP A 108 9.41 -9.38 7.65
N ARG A 109 9.95 -8.18 7.87
CA ARG A 109 10.15 -7.20 6.80
C ARG A 109 11.11 -7.71 5.73
N ILE A 110 12.23 -8.33 6.14
CA ILE A 110 13.20 -8.91 5.20
C ILE A 110 12.58 -10.05 4.41
N TYR A 111 12.07 -11.09 5.08
CA TYR A 111 11.70 -12.33 4.41
C TYR A 111 10.24 -12.39 3.93
N ALA A 112 9.31 -11.82 4.69
CA ALA A 112 7.88 -11.89 4.37
C ALA A 112 7.37 -10.66 3.62
N ASN A 113 7.95 -9.47 3.82
CA ASN A 113 7.63 -8.29 2.99
C ASN A 113 8.59 -8.11 1.82
N ASN A 114 9.66 -8.92 1.73
CA ASN A 114 10.70 -8.83 0.72
C ASN A 114 11.38 -7.45 0.66
N GLU A 115 11.61 -6.84 1.82
CA GLU A 115 12.29 -5.55 1.92
C GLU A 115 13.81 -5.76 1.93
N GLY A 116 14.55 -5.02 1.09
CA GLY A 116 16.02 -5.08 0.98
C GLY A 116 16.78 -4.47 2.18
N LEU A 117 16.42 -4.84 3.40
CA LEU A 117 17.04 -4.35 4.63
C LEU A 117 18.25 -5.22 5.02
N SER A 118 19.39 -4.59 5.24
CA SER A 118 20.58 -5.23 5.81
C SER A 118 20.46 -5.38 7.33
N LEU A 119 21.06 -6.42 7.92
CA LEU A 119 21.04 -6.66 9.38
C LEU A 119 21.56 -5.46 10.20
N SER A 120 22.50 -4.69 9.64
CA SER A 120 23.03 -3.47 10.26
C SER A 120 21.98 -2.38 10.47
N SER A 121 20.89 -2.39 9.69
CA SER A 121 19.80 -1.42 9.80
C SER A 121 18.93 -1.61 11.05
N PHE A 122 19.02 -2.77 11.73
CA PHE A 122 18.17 -3.06 12.88
C PHE A 122 18.32 -2.05 14.02
N VAL A 123 19.56 -1.72 14.42
CA VAL A 123 19.82 -0.81 15.55
C VAL A 123 19.40 0.64 15.21
N PRO A 124 19.77 1.22 14.05
CA PRO A 124 19.27 2.52 13.65
C PRO A 124 17.74 2.61 13.62
N MET A 125 17.08 1.57 13.10
CA MET A 125 15.62 1.52 13.06
C MET A 125 15.07 1.52 14.49
N LEU A 126 15.52 0.61 15.36
CA LEU A 126 15.07 0.54 16.75
C LEU A 126 15.11 1.88 17.52
N LEU A 127 16.05 2.76 17.17
CA LEU A 127 16.22 4.08 17.80
C LEU A 127 15.49 5.23 17.09
N LYS A 128 15.42 5.21 15.76
CA LYS A 128 14.91 6.35 14.96
C LYS A 128 13.44 6.19 14.58
N GLU A 129 13.00 4.96 14.28
CA GLU A 129 11.68 4.68 13.70
C GLU A 129 11.10 3.38 14.26
N PRO A 130 9.78 3.26 14.42
CA PRO A 130 9.22 1.98 14.85
C PRO A 130 9.50 0.91 13.79
N VAL A 131 10.18 -0.18 14.18
CA VAL A 131 10.55 -1.29 13.28
C VAL A 131 9.35 -1.84 12.51
N TYR A 132 8.16 -1.80 13.14
CA TYR A 132 6.87 -2.08 12.51
C TYR A 132 5.82 -1.09 13.00
N TYR A 133 4.78 -0.84 12.19
CA TYR A 133 3.87 0.30 12.35
C TYR A 133 3.17 0.41 13.70
N HIS A 134 2.98 -0.67 14.47
CA HIS A 134 2.35 -0.63 15.80
C HIS A 134 3.39 -0.51 16.92
N LEU A 135 4.65 -0.89 16.72
CA LEU A 135 5.62 -1.01 17.82
C LEU A 135 6.00 0.32 18.49
N TRP A 136 5.65 1.47 17.90
CA TRP A 136 5.88 2.79 18.50
C TRP A 136 5.26 2.92 19.91
N PHE A 137 4.13 2.29 20.17
CA PHE A 137 3.48 2.33 21.48
C PHE A 137 4.33 1.65 22.56
N MET A 138 5.12 0.63 22.21
CA MET A 138 6.02 -0.01 23.16
C MET A 138 7.14 0.94 23.57
N SER A 139 7.69 1.71 22.63
CA SER A 139 8.63 2.79 22.90
C SER A 139 8.01 3.87 23.79
N LEU A 140 6.73 4.23 23.55
CA LEU A 140 5.98 5.15 24.40
C LEU A 140 5.87 4.64 25.85
N VAL A 141 5.45 3.38 26.05
CA VAL A 141 5.29 2.79 27.39
C VAL A 141 6.63 2.75 28.15
N LEU A 142 7.72 2.39 27.47
CA LEU A 142 9.07 2.44 28.04
C LEU A 142 9.43 3.87 28.46
N GLY A 143 9.13 4.85 27.62
CA GLY A 143 9.27 6.26 27.92
C GLY A 143 8.51 6.69 29.16
N LEU A 144 7.22 6.34 29.24
CA LEU A 144 6.39 6.65 30.41
C LEU A 144 6.97 6.06 31.70
N TYR A 145 7.56 4.86 31.65
CA TYR A 145 8.22 4.26 32.82
C TYR A 145 9.48 5.04 33.24
N ILE A 146 10.25 5.54 32.27
CA ILE A 146 11.41 6.39 32.53
C ILE A 146 11.00 7.71 33.20
N ILE A 147 9.91 8.34 32.75
CA ILE A 147 9.48 9.62 33.35
C ILE A 147 8.71 9.45 34.67
N THR A 148 8.16 8.25 34.93
CA THR A 148 7.26 8.01 36.08
C THR A 148 7.84 8.51 37.41
N PRO A 149 9.13 8.28 37.76
CA PRO A 149 9.70 8.80 39.01
C PRO A 149 9.62 10.33 39.13
N VAL A 150 9.88 11.05 38.04
CA VAL A 150 9.87 12.51 38.01
C VAL A 150 8.44 13.05 38.09
N ILE A 151 7.56 12.54 37.22
CA ILE A 151 6.15 12.95 37.18
C ILE A 151 5.43 12.55 38.48
N GLY A 152 5.75 11.38 39.05
CA GLY A 152 5.13 10.92 40.28
C GLY A 152 5.52 11.75 41.50
N LEU A 153 6.77 12.23 41.57
CA LEU A 153 7.20 13.18 42.60
C LEU A 153 6.46 14.52 42.46
N TYR A 154 6.38 15.06 41.24
CA TYR A 154 5.67 16.32 40.98
C TYR A 154 4.16 16.20 41.27
N ALA A 155 3.50 15.18 40.70
CA ALA A 155 2.06 15.00 40.79
C ALA A 155 1.57 14.87 42.25
N ARG A 156 2.35 14.22 43.11
CA ARG A 156 2.01 14.06 44.54
C ARG A 156 2.37 15.26 45.40
N GLY A 157 3.40 16.02 45.04
CA GLY A 157 3.84 17.20 45.79
C GLY A 157 3.12 18.49 45.39
N ALA A 158 2.59 18.55 44.17
CA ALA A 158 1.88 19.71 43.66
C ALA A 158 0.48 19.84 44.29
N LEU A 159 0.03 21.08 44.48
CA LEU A 159 -1.36 21.36 44.82
C LEU A 159 -2.27 20.98 43.65
N GLU A 160 -3.47 20.49 43.94
CA GLU A 160 -4.42 20.04 42.92
C GLU A 160 -4.69 21.11 41.85
N ARG A 161 -4.80 22.39 42.26
CA ARG A 161 -4.91 23.51 41.33
C ARG A 161 -3.78 23.52 40.29
N HIS A 162 -2.52 23.31 40.68
CA HIS A 162 -1.39 23.36 39.76
C HIS A 162 -1.42 22.22 38.74
N LEU A 163 -1.99 21.08 39.12
CA LEU A 163 -2.21 19.97 38.19
C LEU A 163 -3.30 20.28 37.16
N TRP A 164 -4.39 20.92 37.59
CA TRP A 164 -5.41 21.41 36.65
C TRP A 164 -4.88 22.51 35.73
N HIS A 165 -4.03 23.41 36.22
CA HIS A 165 -3.35 24.41 35.37
C HIS A 165 -2.41 23.73 34.37
N TYR A 166 -1.62 22.74 34.79
CA TYR A 166 -0.78 21.93 33.91
C TYR A 166 -1.60 21.25 32.80
N LEU A 167 -2.73 20.61 33.16
CA LEU A 167 -3.60 19.96 32.19
C LEU A 167 -4.24 20.97 31.23
N ALA A 168 -4.68 22.12 31.71
CA ALA A 168 -5.24 23.18 30.85
C ALA A 168 -4.21 23.68 29.84
N LEU A 169 -2.97 23.91 30.29
CA LEU A 169 -1.86 24.29 29.41
C LEU A 169 -1.53 23.18 28.41
N TRP A 170 -1.50 21.93 28.86
CA TRP A 170 -1.27 20.78 27.99
C TRP A 170 -2.35 20.64 26.92
N VAL A 171 -3.64 20.79 27.26
CA VAL A 171 -4.73 20.79 26.25
C VAL A 171 -4.58 21.95 25.28
N ALA A 172 -4.24 23.14 25.76
CA ALA A 172 -4.02 24.30 24.90
C ALA A 172 -2.89 24.08 23.88
N LEU A 173 -1.77 23.48 24.31
CA LEU A 173 -0.58 23.28 23.48
C LEU A 173 -0.63 22.00 22.63
N ALA A 174 -1.07 20.87 23.19
CA ALA A 174 -1.08 19.58 22.49
C ALA A 174 -2.33 19.37 21.64
N SER A 175 -3.47 19.96 22.02
CA SER A 175 -4.74 19.85 21.28
C SER A 175 -5.02 21.11 20.47
N GLY A 176 -5.11 22.25 21.15
CA GLY A 176 -5.57 23.51 20.55
C GLY A 176 -4.60 24.02 19.49
N LEU A 177 -3.34 24.20 19.88
CA LEU A 177 -2.29 24.73 19.00
C LEU A 177 -2.02 23.78 17.83
N THR A 178 -1.85 22.47 18.06
CA THR A 178 -1.63 21.48 16.98
C THR A 178 -2.78 21.45 15.97
N PHE A 179 -4.03 21.60 16.43
CA PHE A 179 -5.18 21.73 15.54
C PHE A 179 -5.11 23.02 14.72
N ILE A 180 -4.81 24.16 15.35
CA ILE A 180 -4.66 25.46 14.65
C ILE A 180 -3.56 25.38 13.60
N GLU A 181 -2.39 24.84 13.96
CA GLU A 181 -1.25 24.66 13.05
C GLU A 181 -1.63 23.82 11.84
N SER A 182 -2.24 22.66 12.07
CA SER A 182 -2.62 21.76 10.99
C SER A 182 -3.81 22.25 10.16
N TRP A 183 -4.76 22.98 10.76
CA TRP A 183 -5.95 23.47 10.07
C TRP A 183 -5.68 24.72 9.23
N PHE A 184 -4.88 25.64 9.76
CA PHE A 184 -4.54 26.89 9.08
C PHE A 184 -3.21 26.84 8.31
N GLY A 185 -2.45 25.74 8.43
CA GLY A 185 -1.16 25.57 7.76
C GLY A 185 -0.08 26.50 8.30
N VAL A 186 -0.13 26.82 9.60
CA VAL A 186 0.85 27.68 10.28
C VAL A 186 1.79 26.83 11.13
N ALA A 187 3.05 27.21 11.22
CA ALA A 187 4.02 26.56 12.11
C ALA A 187 4.40 27.49 13.25
N THR A 188 4.30 27.03 14.49
CA THR A 188 4.74 27.77 15.67
C THR A 188 5.89 27.06 16.37
N TYR A 189 6.65 27.82 17.16
CA TYR A 189 7.72 27.28 18.01
C TYR A 189 7.20 26.74 19.36
N LEU A 190 5.88 26.74 19.58
CA LEU A 190 5.26 26.40 20.85
C LEU A 190 4.75 24.95 20.90
N THR A 191 4.70 24.26 19.77
CA THR A 191 4.24 22.87 19.72
C THR A 191 5.26 21.92 20.35
N PRO A 192 4.86 21.12 21.36
CA PRO A 192 5.78 20.24 22.07
C PRO A 192 6.25 19.04 21.21
N GLY A 193 7.28 19.26 20.40
CA GLY A 193 8.07 18.21 19.76
C GLY A 193 7.36 17.37 18.68
N ALA A 194 8.08 16.35 18.18
CA ALA A 194 7.62 15.47 17.10
C ALA A 194 6.36 14.64 17.46
N GLY A 195 5.61 14.23 16.43
CA GLY A 195 4.41 13.38 16.57
C GLY A 195 4.67 12.11 17.39
N ASN A 196 3.69 11.74 18.23
CA ASN A 196 3.73 10.59 19.17
C ASN A 196 4.84 10.61 20.24
N SER A 197 5.44 11.76 20.56
CA SER A 197 6.45 11.86 21.62
C SER A 197 5.91 11.52 23.02
N ILE A 198 6.79 11.04 23.90
CA ILE A 198 6.47 10.76 25.31
C ILE A 198 5.90 11.99 26.00
N PHE A 199 6.45 13.18 25.70
CA PHE A 199 6.04 14.46 26.30
C PHE A 199 4.58 14.82 25.96
N ASN A 200 4.11 14.48 24.76
CA ASN A 200 2.73 14.73 24.36
C ASN A 200 1.74 13.84 25.10
N PHE A 201 2.14 12.63 25.50
CA PHE A 201 1.27 11.70 26.25
C PHE A 201 1.28 11.90 27.77
N VAL A 202 2.16 12.74 28.32
CA VAL A 202 2.24 12.96 29.77
C VAL A 202 0.93 13.55 30.33
N GLY A 203 0.24 14.39 29.56
CA GLY A 203 -1.07 14.92 29.97
C GLY A 203 -2.10 13.82 30.20
N TYR A 204 -2.22 12.86 29.28
CA TYR A 204 -3.08 11.68 29.49
C TYR A 204 -2.64 10.83 30.69
N PHE A 205 -1.32 10.69 30.90
CA PHE A 205 -0.77 9.93 32.01
C PHE A 205 -1.14 10.58 33.36
N VAL A 206 -0.94 11.89 33.51
CA VAL A 206 -1.33 12.65 34.72
C VAL A 206 -2.85 12.66 34.89
N LEU A 207 -3.61 12.86 33.80
CA LEU A 207 -5.07 12.89 33.82
C LEU A 207 -5.67 11.58 34.34
N GLY A 208 -5.13 10.43 33.93
CA GLY A 208 -5.58 9.13 34.44
C GLY A 208 -5.40 8.97 35.95
N TRP A 209 -4.36 9.57 36.52
CA TRP A 209 -4.14 9.61 37.97
C TRP A 209 -5.05 10.63 38.67
N MET A 210 -5.25 11.82 38.11
CA MET A 210 -6.15 12.82 38.69
C MET A 210 -7.61 12.34 38.74
N LEU A 211 -8.03 11.55 37.75
CA LEU A 211 -9.38 10.97 37.70
C LEU A 211 -9.55 9.72 38.58
N ARG A 212 -8.51 9.30 39.33
CA ARG A 212 -8.53 8.05 40.12
C ARG A 212 -9.60 8.05 41.21
N ASP A 213 -9.90 9.21 41.79
CA ASP A 213 -10.84 9.37 42.91
C ASP A 213 -12.22 9.87 42.42
N LEU A 214 -12.36 10.17 41.13
CA LEU A 214 -13.62 10.63 40.54
C LEU A 214 -14.52 9.45 40.19
N ASP A 215 -15.63 9.29 40.91
CA ASP A 215 -16.66 8.31 40.58
C ASP A 215 -17.89 8.95 39.94
N LEU A 216 -18.36 8.35 38.84
CA LEU A 216 -19.55 8.83 38.14
C LEU A 216 -20.82 8.41 38.87
N THR A 217 -21.60 9.41 39.30
CA THR A 217 -22.98 9.17 39.71
C THR A 217 -23.82 8.71 38.51
N PRO A 218 -24.86 7.87 38.70
CA PRO A 218 -25.72 7.42 37.61
C PRO A 218 -26.29 8.54 36.75
N ARG A 219 -26.59 9.70 37.36
CA ARG A 219 -27.10 10.90 36.66
C ARG A 219 -26.09 11.54 35.70
N LYS A 220 -24.78 11.37 35.93
CA LYS A 220 -23.72 11.92 35.07
C LYS A 220 -23.33 10.99 33.91
N LYS A 221 -23.68 9.70 33.96
CA LYS A 221 -23.34 8.74 32.89
C LYS A 221 -23.88 9.14 31.51
N PRO A 222 -25.13 9.63 31.36
CA PRO A 222 -25.64 10.09 30.06
C PRO A 222 -24.83 11.23 29.47
N LEU A 223 -24.32 12.16 30.30
CA LEU A 223 -23.45 13.24 29.84
C LEU A 223 -22.16 12.69 29.22
N PHE A 224 -21.47 11.77 29.89
CA PHE A 224 -20.23 11.20 29.33
C PHE A 224 -20.48 10.33 28.10
N LEU A 225 -21.64 9.67 28.01
CA LEU A 225 -22.05 8.98 26.79
C LEU A 225 -22.29 9.98 25.64
N PHE A 226 -22.96 11.10 25.92
CA PHE A 226 -23.14 12.18 24.95
C PHE A 226 -21.80 12.75 24.49
N LEU A 227 -20.87 13.04 25.42
CA LEU A 227 -19.53 13.51 25.10
C LEU A 227 -18.75 12.51 24.23
N PHE A 228 -18.89 11.21 24.47
CA PHE A 228 -18.31 10.18 23.60
C PHE A 228 -18.90 10.23 22.19
N LEU A 229 -20.24 10.28 22.08
CA LEU A 229 -20.92 10.33 20.78
C LEU A 229 -20.62 11.63 20.01
N LEU A 230 -20.52 12.76 20.72
CA LEU A 230 -20.12 14.04 20.15
C LEU A 230 -18.68 13.97 19.63
N GLY A 231 -17.77 13.35 20.39
CA GLY A 231 -16.39 13.15 19.96
C GLY A 231 -16.30 12.25 18.74
N LEU A 232 -17.06 11.16 18.71
CA LEU A 232 -17.18 10.28 17.56
C LEU A 232 -17.71 11.03 16.33
N PHE A 233 -18.77 11.82 16.50
CA PHE A 233 -19.36 12.61 15.42
C PHE A 233 -18.35 13.61 14.85
N ILE A 234 -17.67 14.38 15.71
CA ILE A 234 -16.62 15.33 15.29
C ILE A 234 -15.49 14.59 14.57
N THR A 235 -15.08 13.42 15.09
CA THR A 235 -14.00 12.63 14.49
C THR A 235 -14.38 12.13 13.09
N ALA A 236 -15.52 11.46 12.97
CA ALA A 236 -15.93 10.83 11.72
C ALA A 236 -16.34 11.87 10.67
N TYR A 237 -17.16 12.86 11.05
CA TYR A 237 -17.64 13.87 10.12
C TYR A 237 -16.56 14.92 9.81
N GLY A 238 -15.75 15.32 10.79
CA GLY A 238 -14.60 16.19 10.58
C GLY A 238 -13.59 15.57 9.61
N THR A 239 -13.29 14.27 9.77
CA THR A 239 -12.41 13.54 8.83
C THR A 239 -13.01 13.46 7.44
N TYR A 240 -14.32 13.29 7.31
CA TYR A 240 -15.02 13.34 6.02
C TYR A 240 -14.88 14.70 5.34
N ILE A 241 -15.10 15.79 6.08
CA ILE A 241 -14.89 17.15 5.54
C ILE A 241 -13.44 17.32 5.11
N ALA A 242 -12.49 17.05 5.99
CA ALA A 242 -11.06 17.26 5.73
C ALA A 242 -10.56 16.41 4.56
N SER A 243 -10.92 15.12 4.53
CA SER A 243 -10.40 14.18 3.53
C SER A 243 -11.16 14.24 2.21
N VAL A 244 -12.50 14.17 2.25
CA VAL A 244 -13.33 14.00 1.05
C VAL A 244 -13.67 15.33 0.41
N ILE A 245 -14.09 16.30 1.22
CA ILE A 245 -14.56 17.60 0.71
C ILE A 245 -13.39 18.54 0.42
N MET A 246 -12.46 18.67 1.36
CA MET A 246 -11.38 19.67 1.27
C MET A 246 -10.15 19.15 0.50
N ASP A 247 -9.77 17.89 0.68
CA ASP A 247 -8.55 17.32 0.08
C ASP A 247 -8.82 16.38 -1.11
N ASN A 248 -9.96 16.58 -1.80
CA ASN A 248 -10.37 15.83 -2.99
C ASN A 248 -10.26 14.30 -2.86
N GLY A 249 -10.57 13.77 -1.68
CA GLY A 249 -10.51 12.35 -1.37
C GLY A 249 -9.13 11.81 -0.97
N ARG A 250 -8.15 12.66 -0.67
CA ARG A 250 -6.93 12.23 0.02
C ARG A 250 -7.21 12.17 1.52
N PHE A 251 -6.74 11.10 2.17
CA PHE A 251 -6.98 10.92 3.59
C PHE A 251 -6.22 11.97 4.41
N ASN A 252 -6.95 12.73 5.22
CA ASN A 252 -6.44 13.70 6.17
C ASN A 252 -6.81 13.27 7.60
N GLY A 253 -5.80 12.90 8.38
CA GLY A 253 -5.95 12.34 9.73
C GLY A 253 -6.03 13.36 10.87
N ILE A 254 -6.20 14.66 10.63
CA ILE A 254 -6.15 15.69 11.69
C ILE A 254 -7.10 15.39 12.87
N PHE A 255 -8.31 14.92 12.59
CA PHE A 255 -9.29 14.57 13.63
C PHE A 255 -9.01 13.21 14.28
N TYR A 256 -8.11 12.41 13.73
CA TYR A 256 -7.71 11.11 14.26
C TYR A 256 -6.53 11.20 15.22
N GLU A 257 -5.86 12.35 15.29
CA GLU A 257 -4.74 12.58 16.19
C GLU A 257 -5.15 12.33 17.64
N TYR A 258 -4.33 11.58 18.38
CA TYR A 258 -4.63 11.21 19.76
C TYR A 258 -4.71 12.42 20.69
N PHE A 259 -4.10 13.53 20.30
CA PHE A 259 -4.11 14.78 21.05
C PHE A 259 -5.25 15.71 20.63
N SER A 260 -6.05 15.37 19.62
CA SER A 260 -7.20 16.17 19.23
C SER A 260 -8.25 16.21 20.35
N PHE A 261 -8.95 17.34 20.48
CA PHE A 261 -9.91 17.55 21.57
C PHE A 261 -11.06 16.53 21.56
N ASN A 262 -11.50 16.12 20.37
CA ASN A 262 -12.51 15.08 20.18
C ASN A 262 -12.04 13.70 20.69
N VAL A 263 -10.77 13.32 20.45
CA VAL A 263 -10.22 12.05 20.98
C VAL A 263 -9.99 12.12 22.49
N LEU A 264 -9.55 13.27 23.03
CA LEU A 264 -9.46 13.50 24.47
C LEU A 264 -10.81 13.30 25.15
N MET A 265 -11.86 13.92 24.61
CA MET A 265 -13.21 13.81 25.11
C MET A 265 -13.72 12.36 25.09
N MET A 266 -13.52 11.62 23.99
CA MET A 266 -13.86 10.19 23.92
C MET A 266 -13.10 9.37 24.97
N SER A 267 -11.81 9.65 25.16
CA SER A 267 -10.94 8.90 26.08
C SER A 267 -11.33 9.10 27.54
N VAL A 268 -11.62 10.34 27.95
CA VAL A 268 -12.11 10.65 29.30
C VAL A 268 -13.48 10.00 29.54
N SER A 269 -14.38 10.06 28.56
CA SER A 269 -15.68 9.40 28.65
C SER A 269 -15.55 7.89 28.83
N VAL A 270 -14.75 7.21 28.00
CA VAL A 270 -14.56 5.75 28.11
C VAL A 270 -13.92 5.37 29.43
N PHE A 271 -12.91 6.12 29.88
CA PHE A 271 -12.24 5.87 31.15
C PHE A 271 -13.21 5.97 32.34
N LEU A 272 -13.97 7.04 32.44
CA LEU A 272 -14.90 7.28 33.56
C LEU A 272 -16.15 6.37 33.51
N LEU A 273 -16.70 6.12 32.31
CA LEU A 273 -17.79 5.16 32.14
C LEU A 273 -17.34 3.74 32.50
N GLY A 274 -16.14 3.36 32.07
CA GLY A 274 -15.50 2.08 32.42
C GLY A 274 -15.32 1.93 33.92
N LYS A 275 -14.76 2.93 34.60
CA LYS A 275 -14.63 2.95 36.07
C LYS A 275 -15.98 2.86 36.77
N GLY A 276 -17.01 3.50 36.21
CA GLY A 276 -18.39 3.46 36.70
C GLY A 276 -19.14 2.14 36.47
N LEU A 277 -18.51 1.13 35.85
CA LEU A 277 -19.06 -0.22 35.74
C LEU A 277 -19.00 -0.90 37.11
N ARG A 278 -20.16 -1.04 37.77
CA ARG A 278 -20.31 -1.78 39.03
C ARG A 278 -20.22 -3.28 38.75
N LEU A 279 -19.00 -3.78 38.58
CA LEU A 279 -18.69 -5.21 38.44
C LEU A 279 -18.40 -5.86 39.80
N SER A 280 -18.91 -5.30 40.90
CA SER A 280 -18.66 -5.71 42.29
C SER A 280 -19.07 -7.16 42.61
N SER A 281 -19.91 -7.78 41.78
CA SER A 281 -20.19 -9.23 41.85
C SER A 281 -18.98 -10.11 41.43
N LEU A 282 -17.98 -9.55 40.75
CA LEU A 282 -16.82 -10.28 40.21
C LEU A 282 -15.52 -10.07 41.01
N SER A 283 -15.53 -9.21 42.04
CA SER A 283 -14.34 -8.91 42.87
C SER A 283 -14.17 -9.85 44.08
N GLY A 284 -15.20 -10.62 44.44
CA GLY A 284 -15.18 -11.62 45.51
C GLY A 284 -14.68 -12.99 45.03
N ASN A 285 -15.60 -13.95 44.88
CA ASN A 285 -15.35 -15.19 44.14
C ASN A 285 -15.70 -14.95 42.66
N PRO A 286 -14.72 -14.68 41.80
CA PRO A 286 -14.99 -14.43 40.41
C PRO A 286 -15.54 -15.71 39.80
N GLY A 287 -16.84 -15.71 39.51
CA GLY A 287 -17.45 -16.72 38.67
C GLY A 287 -16.67 -16.88 37.36
N TYR A 288 -17.01 -17.90 36.57
CA TYR A 288 -16.32 -18.23 35.32
C TYR A 288 -15.96 -16.99 34.46
N PHE A 289 -16.91 -16.06 34.33
CA PHE A 289 -16.73 -14.82 33.57
C PHE A 289 -15.65 -13.88 34.12
N GLY A 290 -15.54 -13.73 35.44
CA GLY A 290 -14.50 -12.90 36.06
C GLY A 290 -13.10 -13.49 35.93
N ARG A 291 -13.00 -14.83 35.93
CA ARG A 291 -11.74 -15.53 35.61
C ARG A 291 -11.34 -15.32 34.15
N LEU A 292 -12.30 -15.41 33.23
CA LEU A 292 -12.05 -15.17 31.81
C LEU A 292 -11.55 -13.75 31.55
N ILE A 293 -12.20 -12.73 32.13
CA ILE A 293 -11.73 -11.32 32.01
C ILE A 293 -10.28 -11.18 32.46
N ARG A 294 -9.94 -11.69 33.66
CA ARG A 294 -8.56 -11.59 34.17
C ARG A 294 -7.55 -12.33 33.30
N LEU A 295 -7.90 -13.52 32.81
CA LEU A 295 -7.06 -14.29 31.90
C LEU A 295 -6.78 -13.51 30.61
N THR A 296 -7.83 -13.00 29.97
CA THR A 296 -7.76 -12.23 28.73
C THR A 296 -6.98 -10.93 28.95
N ALA A 297 -7.26 -10.19 30.03
CA ALA A 297 -6.55 -8.95 30.36
C ALA A 297 -5.06 -9.19 30.60
N ALA A 298 -4.68 -10.29 31.24
CA ALA A 298 -3.28 -10.68 31.40
C ALA A 298 -2.59 -10.98 30.05
N CYS A 299 -3.35 -11.31 29.00
CA CYS A 299 -2.83 -11.59 27.66
C CYS A 299 -2.75 -10.35 26.76
N VAL A 300 -3.34 -9.22 27.15
CA VAL A 300 -3.40 -7.97 26.35
C VAL A 300 -2.02 -7.53 25.82
N PRO A 301 -0.92 -7.49 26.61
CA PRO A 301 0.38 -7.11 26.06
C PRO A 301 0.88 -8.07 24.97
N GLY A 302 0.59 -9.37 25.10
CA GLY A 302 0.92 -10.36 24.07
C GLY A 302 0.06 -10.19 22.81
N ILE A 303 -1.24 -10.00 22.98
CA ILE A 303 -2.19 -9.76 21.87
C ILE A 303 -1.74 -8.54 21.06
N TYR A 304 -1.37 -7.46 21.76
CA TYR A 304 -0.82 -6.27 21.14
C TYR A 304 0.45 -6.55 20.32
N LEU A 305 1.35 -7.41 20.79
CA LEU A 305 2.58 -7.70 20.06
C LEU A 305 2.33 -8.57 18.82
N VAL A 306 1.42 -9.55 18.89
CA VAL A 306 1.25 -10.57 17.84
C VAL A 306 0.20 -10.22 16.77
N HIS A 307 -0.77 -9.35 17.06
CA HIS A 307 -1.93 -9.16 16.19
C HIS A 307 -1.57 -8.75 14.76
N ALA A 308 -0.51 -7.95 14.56
CA ALA A 308 -0.11 -7.49 13.24
C ALA A 308 0.37 -8.64 12.34
N VAL A 309 1.07 -9.64 12.89
CA VAL A 309 1.39 -10.89 12.18
C VAL A 309 0.12 -11.62 11.77
N PHE A 310 -0.86 -11.78 12.67
CA PHE A 310 -2.12 -12.45 12.34
C PHE A 310 -2.90 -11.72 11.25
N ILE A 311 -2.93 -10.37 11.28
CA ILE A 311 -3.53 -9.58 10.21
C ILE A 311 -2.85 -9.91 8.88
N ALA A 312 -1.52 -9.90 8.84
CA ALA A 312 -0.76 -10.17 7.62
C ALA A 312 -0.97 -11.60 7.11
N VAL A 313 -0.85 -12.60 7.98
CA VAL A 313 -1.07 -14.03 7.70
C VAL A 313 -2.46 -14.28 7.13
N ALA A 314 -3.50 -13.75 7.79
CA ALA A 314 -4.89 -13.92 7.34
C ALA A 314 -5.13 -13.25 5.98
N LYS A 315 -4.67 -12.01 5.80
CA LYS A 315 -4.86 -11.24 4.56
C LYS A 315 -4.11 -11.84 3.37
N ARG A 316 -2.94 -12.43 3.59
CA ARG A 316 -2.08 -13.05 2.56
C ARG A 316 -2.41 -14.51 2.26
N GLY A 317 -3.21 -15.16 3.11
CA GLY A 317 -3.60 -16.56 2.89
C GLY A 317 -2.53 -17.59 3.24
N MET A 318 -1.56 -17.24 4.09
CA MET A 318 -0.39 -18.07 4.42
C MET A 318 -0.73 -19.37 5.17
N LEU A 319 -2.00 -19.54 5.60
CA LEU A 319 -2.52 -20.77 6.23
C LEU A 319 -3.29 -21.66 5.23
N GLY A 320 -3.16 -21.42 3.92
CA GLY A 320 -3.89 -22.14 2.87
C GLY A 320 -5.31 -21.62 2.60
N PHE A 321 -5.77 -20.62 3.35
CA PHE A 321 -7.03 -19.91 3.09
C PHE A 321 -6.86 -18.41 3.36
N ARG A 322 -7.46 -17.59 2.51
CA ARG A 322 -7.45 -16.13 2.66
C ARG A 322 -8.66 -15.68 3.48
N PHE A 323 -8.41 -14.97 4.58
CA PHE A 323 -9.43 -14.34 5.40
C PHE A 323 -9.20 -12.83 5.39
N THR A 324 -10.12 -12.08 4.78
CA THR A 324 -10.03 -10.61 4.65
C THR A 324 -11.37 -9.97 4.96
N PRO A 325 -11.41 -8.74 5.50
CA PRO A 325 -12.67 -8.03 5.73
C PRO A 325 -13.48 -7.84 4.43
N ASP A 326 -12.83 -7.81 3.26
CA ASP A 326 -13.48 -7.69 1.94
C ASP A 326 -14.30 -8.90 1.48
N LEU A 327 -14.28 -10.01 2.22
CA LEU A 327 -15.14 -11.17 1.92
C LEU A 327 -16.61 -10.90 2.27
N MET A 328 -16.87 -9.86 3.06
CA MET A 328 -18.19 -9.49 3.55
C MET A 328 -18.46 -8.00 3.25
N ASP A 329 -19.69 -7.56 3.50
CA ASP A 329 -20.00 -6.14 3.58
C ASP A 329 -19.06 -5.47 4.61
N PRO A 330 -18.42 -4.32 4.32
CA PRO A 330 -17.41 -3.73 5.20
C PRO A 330 -17.94 -3.37 6.60
N PHE A 331 -19.23 -3.09 6.77
CA PHE A 331 -19.80 -2.86 8.10
C PHE A 331 -19.88 -4.13 8.96
N ILE A 332 -19.84 -5.30 8.34
CA ILE A 332 -19.80 -6.60 9.02
C ILE A 332 -18.37 -7.18 9.00
N GLY A 333 -17.68 -7.04 7.87
CA GLY A 333 -16.36 -7.60 7.60
C GLY A 333 -15.28 -7.04 8.52
N ILE A 334 -15.28 -5.73 8.78
CA ILE A 334 -14.30 -5.10 9.69
C ILE A 334 -14.41 -5.69 11.11
N PRO A 335 -15.58 -5.68 11.79
CA PRO A 335 -15.67 -6.21 13.15
C PRO A 335 -15.48 -7.73 13.21
N VAL A 336 -15.99 -8.49 12.22
CA VAL A 336 -15.80 -9.95 12.18
C VAL A 336 -14.33 -10.31 11.99
N PHE A 337 -13.63 -9.63 11.09
CA PHE A 337 -12.20 -9.82 10.90
C PHE A 337 -11.41 -9.45 12.15
N ALA A 338 -11.68 -8.28 12.75
CA ALA A 338 -11.02 -7.84 13.98
C ALA A 338 -11.22 -8.82 15.14
N LEU A 339 -12.44 -9.38 15.29
CA LEU A 339 -12.74 -10.41 16.27
C LEU A 339 -11.97 -11.71 16.00
N GLY A 340 -11.92 -12.16 14.75
CA GLY A 340 -11.12 -13.32 14.35
C GLY A 340 -9.64 -13.15 14.70
N ILE A 341 -9.05 -11.99 14.40
CA ILE A 341 -7.67 -11.66 14.74
C ILE A 341 -7.46 -11.60 16.26
N PHE A 342 -8.39 -11.00 17.01
CA PHE A 342 -8.33 -10.93 18.46
C PHE A 342 -8.35 -12.34 19.09
N LEU A 343 -9.26 -13.21 18.65
CA LEU A 343 -9.38 -14.59 19.15
C LEU A 343 -8.15 -15.44 18.78
N ALA A 344 -7.63 -15.31 17.56
CA ALA A 344 -6.41 -15.99 17.14
C ALA A 344 -5.19 -15.54 17.97
N SER A 345 -5.05 -14.23 18.17
CA SER A 345 -3.99 -13.64 18.99
C SER A 345 -4.10 -14.10 20.45
N LEU A 346 -5.30 -14.08 21.02
CA LEU A 346 -5.57 -14.54 22.39
C LEU A 346 -5.22 -16.03 22.53
N SER A 347 -5.65 -16.87 21.59
CA SER A 347 -5.40 -18.32 21.60
C SER A 347 -3.90 -18.61 21.63
N VAL A 348 -3.12 -17.99 20.73
CA VAL A 348 -1.67 -18.20 20.69
C VAL A 348 -0.97 -17.67 21.94
N VAL A 349 -1.37 -16.51 22.46
CA VAL A 349 -0.79 -15.99 23.71
C VAL A 349 -1.10 -16.89 24.90
N MET A 350 -2.30 -17.50 24.95
CA MET A 350 -2.64 -18.48 25.98
C MET A 350 -1.79 -19.76 25.88
N VAL A 351 -1.56 -20.27 24.65
CA VAL A 351 -0.67 -21.41 24.42
C VAL A 351 0.76 -21.09 24.85
N ILE A 352 1.29 -19.93 24.46
CA ILE A 352 2.64 -19.48 24.86
C ILE A 352 2.78 -19.44 26.39
N LYS A 353 1.73 -19.03 27.10
CA LYS A 353 1.72 -18.99 28.57
C LYS A 353 1.62 -20.35 29.24
N ALA A 354 1.06 -21.36 28.57
CA ALA A 354 0.87 -22.70 29.12
C ALA A 354 2.13 -23.58 29.02
N LEU A 355 3.08 -23.25 28.13
CA LEU A 355 4.31 -24.03 27.94
C LEU A 355 5.33 -23.78 29.08
N PRO A 356 5.85 -24.83 29.74
CA PRO A 356 6.81 -24.68 30.84
C PRO A 356 8.21 -24.28 30.35
N LEU A 357 8.73 -23.18 30.93
CA LEU A 357 10.16 -22.93 31.23
C LEU A 357 11.20 -22.71 30.10
N VAL A 358 10.85 -22.10 28.97
CA VAL A 358 11.82 -21.18 28.29
C VAL A 358 11.16 -19.83 28.04
N LYS A 359 11.42 -18.90 28.97
CA LYS A 359 10.90 -17.52 28.99
C LYS A 359 11.12 -16.82 27.64
N TYR A 360 10.02 -16.61 26.92
CA TYR A 360 9.80 -15.68 25.80
C TYR A 360 10.48 -15.95 24.45
N THR A 361 11.54 -16.75 24.36
CA THR A 361 12.34 -16.89 23.13
C THR A 361 11.93 -18.07 22.25
N VAL A 362 11.66 -19.24 22.82
CA VAL A 362 11.44 -20.48 22.03
C VAL A 362 10.06 -20.54 21.35
N PRO A 363 8.94 -20.13 21.97
CA PRO A 363 7.64 -20.14 21.29
C PRO A 363 7.58 -19.15 20.12
N ALA A 364 8.28 -18.02 20.22
CA ALA A 364 8.36 -17.05 19.14
C ALA A 364 9.18 -17.58 17.96
N VAL A 365 10.26 -18.32 18.23
CA VAL A 365 11.08 -19.03 17.22
C VAL A 365 10.35 -20.23 16.62
N LEU A 366 9.53 -20.95 17.38
CA LEU A 366 8.68 -22.02 16.85
C LEU A 366 7.54 -21.46 16.00
N ILE A 367 6.89 -20.37 16.42
CA ILE A 367 5.92 -19.62 15.61
C ILE A 367 6.60 -19.08 14.35
N LEU A 368 7.83 -18.56 14.44
CA LEU A 368 8.65 -18.23 13.27
C LEU A 368 8.86 -19.48 12.40
N PHE A 369 9.19 -20.66 12.92
CA PHE A 369 9.37 -21.86 12.08
C PHE A 369 8.06 -22.42 11.48
N THR A 370 6.92 -22.30 12.16
CA THR A 370 5.63 -22.75 11.60
C THR A 370 5.02 -21.73 10.64
N ILE A 371 5.26 -20.43 10.85
CA ILE A 371 4.80 -19.35 9.95
C ILE A 371 5.76 -19.17 8.76
N PHE A 372 7.07 -19.32 8.97
CA PHE A 372 8.09 -19.18 7.92
C PHE A 372 8.45 -20.52 7.28
N GLY A 373 8.11 -21.67 7.85
CA GLY A 373 8.30 -22.98 7.21
C GLY A 373 7.63 -23.06 5.85
N PRO A 374 6.37 -22.61 5.71
CA PRO A 374 5.72 -22.46 4.42
C PRO A 374 6.27 -21.28 3.58
N VAL A 375 6.76 -20.19 4.19
CA VAL A 375 7.30 -19.02 3.44
C VAL A 375 8.69 -19.28 2.86
N LEU A 376 9.51 -20.10 3.54
CA LEU A 376 10.81 -20.55 3.07
C LEU A 376 10.69 -21.59 1.94
N TYR A 377 9.52 -22.22 1.78
CA TYR A 377 9.26 -23.24 0.76
C TYR A 377 8.20 -22.87 -0.28
N ALA A 378 7.38 -21.85 -0.03
CA ALA A 378 6.46 -21.29 -1.01
C ALA A 378 7.10 -20.05 -1.63
N ALA A 379 7.96 -20.30 -2.62
CA ALA A 379 8.13 -19.37 -3.71
C ALA A 379 6.78 -19.27 -4.46
N GLU A 380 5.80 -18.59 -3.87
CA GLU A 380 4.70 -18.05 -4.66
C GLU A 380 5.25 -16.83 -5.41
N GLU A 381 5.06 -16.83 -6.73
CA GLU A 381 5.43 -15.69 -7.57
C GLU A 381 4.90 -14.39 -6.94
N PRO A 382 5.75 -13.37 -6.75
CA PRO A 382 5.33 -12.13 -6.12
C PRO A 382 4.14 -11.56 -6.88
N GLY A 383 2.98 -11.52 -6.21
CA GLY A 383 1.78 -10.91 -6.73
C GLY A 383 2.08 -9.47 -7.14
N LEU A 384 1.73 -9.13 -8.38
CA LEU A 384 2.04 -7.84 -8.99
C LEU A 384 1.56 -6.67 -8.10
N ILE A 385 2.48 -5.79 -7.71
CA ILE A 385 2.20 -4.56 -6.97
C ILE A 385 1.48 -3.59 -7.91
N GLU A 386 0.14 -3.57 -7.86
CA GLU A 386 -0.71 -2.64 -8.61
C GLU A 386 -0.93 -1.30 -7.87
N LYS A 387 0.10 -0.44 -7.74
CA LYS A 387 -0.13 0.94 -7.24
C LYS A 387 -0.76 1.83 -8.32
N ASP A 388 -1.81 2.59 -7.94
CA ASP A 388 -2.61 3.45 -8.84
C ASP A 388 -1.87 4.67 -9.43
N GLU A 389 -0.75 5.05 -8.83
CA GLU A 389 0.02 6.25 -9.16
C GLU A 389 0.58 6.27 -10.59
N PHE A 390 0.67 5.11 -11.25
CA PHE A 390 1.32 4.94 -12.57
C PHE A 390 0.39 4.40 -13.65
N LYS A 391 -0.93 4.34 -13.39
CA LYS A 391 -1.88 3.60 -14.23
C LYS A 391 -2.27 4.26 -15.57
N THR A 392 -1.83 5.49 -15.88
CA THR A 392 -2.10 6.10 -17.20
C THR A 392 -0.94 6.97 -17.71
N LEU A 393 -0.66 6.88 -19.02
CA LEU A 393 0.26 7.79 -19.75
C LEU A 393 -0.07 9.27 -19.45
N THR A 394 -1.37 9.58 -19.33
CA THR A 394 -1.90 10.92 -19.05
C THR A 394 -1.49 11.47 -17.68
N ARG A 395 -1.26 10.60 -16.68
CA ARG A 395 -0.78 11.02 -15.36
C ARG A 395 0.71 11.32 -15.38
N LEU A 396 1.53 10.51 -16.04
CA LEU A 396 2.96 10.79 -16.25
C LEU A 396 3.16 12.10 -17.02
N ALA A 397 2.35 12.33 -18.05
CA ALA A 397 2.35 13.56 -18.85
C ALA A 397 2.05 14.84 -18.05
N LYS A 398 1.54 14.72 -16.83
CA LYS A 398 1.23 15.81 -15.88
C LYS A 398 2.24 15.89 -14.72
N THR A 399 3.27 15.04 -14.70
CA THR A 399 4.33 15.08 -13.68
C THR A 399 5.43 16.08 -14.06
N PRO A 400 6.21 16.59 -13.08
CA PRO A 400 7.37 17.42 -13.36
C PRO A 400 8.45 16.73 -14.22
N LEU A 401 8.38 15.40 -14.41
CA LEU A 401 9.34 14.63 -15.20
C LEU A 401 9.26 14.98 -16.70
N ARG A 402 8.09 15.35 -17.22
CA ARG A 402 7.90 15.65 -18.65
C ARG A 402 8.71 16.86 -19.13
N GLY A 403 9.00 17.81 -18.23
CA GLY A 403 9.79 19.00 -18.56
C GLY A 403 11.30 18.81 -18.46
N MET A 404 11.75 17.61 -18.08
CA MET A 404 13.16 17.27 -17.93
C MET A 404 13.69 16.60 -19.20
N PRO A 405 15.00 16.70 -19.49
CA PRO A 405 15.64 15.83 -20.48
C PRO A 405 15.38 14.36 -20.14
N ASP A 406 15.09 13.52 -21.14
CA ASP A 406 14.66 12.13 -20.91
C ASP A 406 15.63 11.32 -20.04
N ARG A 407 16.94 11.49 -20.25
CA ARG A 407 17.97 10.83 -19.43
C ARG A 407 17.86 11.21 -17.95
N ASP A 408 17.64 12.49 -17.67
CA ASP A 408 17.49 13.00 -16.30
C ASP A 408 16.17 12.53 -15.69
N ALA A 409 15.10 12.46 -16.50
CA ALA A 409 13.81 11.94 -16.09
C ALA A 409 13.92 10.46 -15.66
N TRP A 410 14.63 9.63 -16.44
CA TRP A 410 14.92 8.24 -16.10
C TRP A 410 15.78 8.11 -14.84
N GLN A 411 16.90 8.83 -14.75
CA GLN A 411 17.79 8.76 -13.59
C GLN A 411 17.09 9.20 -12.30
N LYS A 412 16.20 10.19 -12.39
CA LYS A 412 15.42 10.66 -11.24
C LYS A 412 14.27 9.72 -10.86
N ALA A 413 13.57 9.18 -11.85
CA ALA A 413 12.38 8.36 -11.60
C ALA A 413 12.74 6.92 -11.25
N VAL A 414 13.74 6.34 -11.92
CA VAL A 414 14.13 4.93 -11.79
C VAL A 414 15.65 4.83 -11.67
N PRO A 415 16.25 5.23 -10.54
CA PRO A 415 17.71 5.27 -10.40
C PRO A 415 18.40 3.90 -10.56
N ASP A 416 17.63 2.81 -10.43
CA ASP A 416 18.13 1.44 -10.52
C ASP A 416 18.31 0.95 -11.97
N VAL A 417 17.79 1.65 -12.99
CA VAL A 417 18.04 1.27 -14.39
C VAL A 417 19.41 1.77 -14.85
N SER A 418 20.01 1.05 -15.79
CA SER A 418 21.29 1.39 -16.41
C SER A 418 21.13 1.52 -17.92
N VAL A 419 21.96 2.37 -18.55
CA VAL A 419 22.09 2.37 -20.01
C VAL A 419 23.16 1.37 -20.39
N VAL A 420 22.78 0.42 -21.24
CA VAL A 420 23.68 -0.60 -21.79
C VAL A 420 23.81 -0.40 -23.30
N SER A 421 24.85 -0.97 -23.87
CA SER A 421 25.09 -0.94 -25.32
C SER A 421 25.06 -2.36 -25.86
N ILE A 422 24.25 -2.58 -26.90
CA ILE A 422 23.99 -3.89 -27.50
C ILE A 422 24.47 -3.85 -28.93
N GLU A 423 25.39 -4.74 -29.27
CA GLU A 423 25.89 -4.87 -30.64
C GLU A 423 24.86 -5.63 -31.49
N SER A 424 24.45 -5.02 -32.62
CA SER A 424 23.51 -5.63 -33.55
C SER A 424 24.15 -6.82 -34.25
N SER A 425 23.50 -7.98 -34.19
CA SER A 425 23.88 -9.18 -34.93
C SER A 425 23.73 -9.02 -36.45
N HIS A 426 23.05 -7.97 -36.92
CA HIS A 426 22.85 -7.73 -38.34
C HIS A 426 24.07 -7.10 -39.02
N ASP A 427 24.64 -6.06 -38.40
CA ASP A 427 25.67 -5.22 -39.01
C ASP A 427 26.69 -4.65 -38.03
N TRP A 428 26.75 -5.18 -36.80
CA TRP A 428 27.70 -4.80 -35.76
C TRP A 428 27.55 -3.35 -35.26
N THR A 429 26.47 -2.67 -35.63
CA THR A 429 26.18 -1.34 -35.10
C THR A 429 25.76 -1.40 -33.64
N SER A 430 26.14 -0.37 -32.89
CA SER A 430 25.88 -0.26 -31.46
C SER A 430 24.48 0.33 -31.23
N GLN A 431 23.58 -0.43 -30.62
CA GLN A 431 22.24 0.00 -30.24
C GLN A 431 22.14 0.15 -28.71
N PRO A 432 21.87 1.35 -28.19
CA PRO A 432 21.71 1.54 -26.74
C PRO A 432 20.40 0.94 -26.24
N ALA A 433 20.33 0.60 -24.96
CA ALA A 433 19.11 0.17 -24.30
C ALA A 433 19.09 0.61 -22.83
N ILE A 434 17.89 0.82 -22.28
CA ILE A 434 17.71 0.87 -20.83
C ILE A 434 17.56 -0.56 -20.34
N PHE A 435 18.31 -0.95 -19.31
CA PHE A 435 18.30 -2.30 -18.75
C PHE A 435 18.25 -2.27 -17.22
N TYR A 436 17.47 -3.17 -16.65
CA TYR A 436 17.41 -3.42 -15.21
C TYR A 436 17.35 -4.91 -14.90
N ASP A 437 18.17 -5.30 -13.91
CA ASP A 437 18.17 -6.59 -13.24
C ASP A 437 18.52 -6.37 -11.77
N SER A 438 17.78 -6.99 -10.84
CA SER A 438 18.03 -6.87 -9.40
C SER A 438 19.26 -7.63 -8.88
N GLY A 439 19.90 -8.48 -9.70
CA GLY A 439 20.94 -9.41 -9.27
C GLY A 439 20.40 -10.65 -8.53
N SER A 440 19.09 -10.78 -8.37
CA SER A 440 18.45 -11.95 -7.74
C SER A 440 18.79 -13.25 -8.50
N PRO A 441 19.14 -14.35 -7.81
CA PRO A 441 19.43 -15.63 -8.44
C PRO A 441 18.17 -16.38 -8.93
N GLN A 442 16.97 -15.86 -8.65
CA GLN A 442 15.73 -16.48 -9.09
C GLN A 442 15.45 -16.19 -10.57
N LYS A 443 14.78 -17.13 -11.25
CA LYS A 443 14.28 -16.90 -12.62
C LYS A 443 13.13 -15.90 -12.59
N LYS A 444 13.28 -14.79 -13.29
CA LYS A 444 12.35 -13.65 -13.30
C LYS A 444 11.72 -13.45 -14.68
N PRO A 445 10.48 -12.93 -14.75
CA PRO A 445 9.91 -12.49 -16.03
C PRO A 445 10.76 -11.41 -16.69
N LEU A 446 10.69 -11.35 -18.01
CA LEU A 446 11.26 -10.28 -18.81
C LEU A 446 10.16 -9.41 -19.40
N LEU A 447 10.27 -8.10 -19.23
CA LEU A 447 9.46 -7.11 -19.93
C LEU A 447 10.32 -6.33 -20.93
N ILE A 448 9.97 -6.43 -22.21
CA ILE A 448 10.56 -5.65 -23.30
C ILE A 448 9.57 -4.55 -23.70
N VAL A 449 10.02 -3.29 -23.71
CA VAL A 449 9.20 -2.14 -24.11
C VAL A 449 9.79 -1.47 -25.35
N LEU A 450 8.98 -1.35 -26.40
CA LEU A 450 9.40 -0.76 -27.67
C LEU A 450 8.97 0.71 -27.77
N HIS A 451 9.88 1.55 -28.26
CA HIS A 451 9.67 3.00 -28.32
C HIS A 451 8.64 3.43 -29.36
N SER A 452 8.03 4.59 -29.10
CA SER A 452 6.98 5.16 -29.96
C SER A 452 7.55 5.85 -31.22
N TRP A 453 6.66 6.31 -32.10
CA TRP A 453 7.01 6.69 -33.48
C TRP A 453 8.14 7.71 -33.62
N SER A 454 8.08 8.79 -32.83
CA SER A 454 9.02 9.92 -32.95
C SER A 454 10.08 9.93 -31.86
N GLU A 455 10.21 8.84 -31.12
CA GLU A 455 11.06 8.73 -29.94
C GLU A 455 12.11 7.62 -30.10
N ASP A 456 13.05 7.54 -29.16
CA ASP A 456 14.05 6.48 -29.06
C ASP A 456 13.91 5.69 -27.74
N TYR A 457 14.91 4.88 -27.41
CA TYR A 457 14.99 4.08 -26.18
C TYR A 457 14.92 4.88 -24.88
N LEU A 458 15.15 6.19 -24.88
CA LEU A 458 15.05 7.05 -23.70
C LEU A 458 13.63 7.60 -23.47
N GLN A 459 12.65 7.31 -24.33
CA GLN A 459 11.30 7.88 -24.20
C GLN A 459 10.77 7.84 -22.75
N SER A 460 10.35 9.01 -22.24
CA SER A 460 9.80 9.11 -20.88
C SER A 460 8.56 8.23 -20.66
N PHE A 461 7.82 7.88 -21.71
CA PHE A 461 6.66 6.96 -21.61
C PHE A 461 7.03 5.53 -21.20
N GLY A 462 8.31 5.17 -21.23
CA GLY A 462 8.83 3.91 -20.70
C GLY A 462 8.96 3.89 -19.17
N ILE A 463 9.08 5.05 -18.51
CA ILE A 463 9.34 5.17 -17.06
C ILE A 463 8.34 4.38 -16.20
N PRO A 464 7.01 4.41 -16.46
CA PRO A 464 6.06 3.59 -15.71
C PRO A 464 6.38 2.09 -15.77
N TYR A 465 6.83 1.58 -16.91
CA TYR A 465 7.18 0.18 -17.07
C TYR A 465 8.46 -0.16 -16.30
N GLY A 466 9.48 0.70 -16.36
CA GLY A 466 10.71 0.54 -15.58
C GLY A 466 10.45 0.57 -14.07
N LEU A 467 9.71 1.57 -13.58
CA LEU A 467 9.27 1.64 -12.17
C LEU A 467 8.52 0.40 -11.73
N TRP A 468 7.61 -0.07 -12.57
CA TRP A 468 6.79 -1.23 -12.27
C TRP A 468 7.66 -2.49 -12.26
N ALA A 469 8.59 -2.65 -13.19
CA ALA A 469 9.49 -3.79 -13.23
C ALA A 469 10.42 -3.82 -12.01
N VAL A 470 11.01 -2.69 -11.62
CA VAL A 470 11.82 -2.56 -10.40
C VAL A 470 11.03 -2.95 -9.15
N LYS A 471 9.80 -2.45 -9.02
CA LYS A 471 8.94 -2.76 -7.87
C LYS A 471 8.53 -4.23 -7.78
N ASN A 472 8.44 -4.91 -8.93
CA ASN A 472 7.98 -6.30 -9.01
C ASN A 472 9.13 -7.30 -9.17
N ASP A 473 10.38 -6.84 -9.17
CA ASP A 473 11.55 -7.66 -9.45
C ASP A 473 11.46 -8.39 -10.82
N TRP A 474 11.07 -7.65 -11.86
CA TRP A 474 11.10 -8.11 -13.25
C TRP A 474 12.34 -7.60 -13.94
N VAL A 475 12.93 -8.43 -14.81
CA VAL A 475 13.96 -7.96 -15.74
C VAL A 475 13.28 -7.02 -16.73
N PHE A 476 13.88 -5.85 -16.95
CA PHE A 476 13.33 -4.84 -17.85
C PHE A 476 14.36 -4.45 -18.88
N ILE A 477 13.92 -4.38 -20.13
CA ILE A 477 14.74 -3.83 -21.21
C ILE A 477 13.92 -2.98 -22.17
N GLN A 478 14.40 -1.78 -22.46
CA GLN A 478 13.83 -0.87 -23.46
C GLN A 478 14.92 -0.57 -24.47
N PRO A 479 14.97 -1.33 -25.58
CA PRO A 479 16.01 -1.19 -26.57
C PRO A 479 15.73 -0.05 -27.54
N ASP A 480 16.81 0.53 -28.06
CA ASP A 480 16.80 1.21 -29.33
C ASP A 480 16.85 0.17 -30.45
N PHE A 481 16.13 0.42 -31.54
CA PHE A 481 16.12 -0.45 -32.71
C PHE A 481 16.15 0.39 -33.98
N ARG A 482 17.32 1.02 -34.21
CA ARG A 482 17.60 1.98 -35.30
C ARG A 482 16.98 3.37 -35.12
N GLY A 483 16.67 3.75 -33.89
CA GLY A 483 16.17 5.08 -33.54
C GLY A 483 14.72 5.31 -33.93
N ALA A 484 14.30 6.57 -33.83
CA ALA A 484 12.96 7.01 -34.20
C ALA A 484 12.56 6.54 -35.61
N PHE A 485 11.25 6.37 -35.83
CA PHE A 485 10.65 5.93 -37.10
C PHE A 485 10.67 7.07 -38.12
N THR A 486 11.88 7.44 -38.54
CA THR A 486 12.19 8.53 -39.47
C THR A 486 13.08 8.04 -40.61
N ASN A 487 13.37 6.75 -40.67
CA ASN A 487 14.19 6.15 -41.71
C ASN A 487 13.73 4.69 -41.99
N PRO A 488 14.10 4.13 -43.15
CA PRO A 488 13.68 2.77 -43.51
C PRO A 488 14.23 1.69 -42.58
N LEU A 489 15.41 1.90 -41.96
CA LEU A 489 16.03 0.91 -41.08
C LEU A 489 15.29 0.78 -39.73
N SER A 490 14.63 1.82 -39.21
CA SER A 490 13.80 1.72 -37.99
C SER A 490 12.37 1.24 -38.22
N THR A 491 11.95 1.12 -39.49
CA THR A 491 10.53 0.88 -39.81
C THR A 491 10.31 -0.56 -40.26
N ALA A 492 10.16 -1.48 -39.30
CA ALA A 492 9.84 -2.90 -39.53
C ALA A 492 10.82 -3.64 -40.47
N SER A 493 12.07 -3.17 -40.51
CA SER A 493 13.16 -3.72 -41.29
C SER A 493 13.75 -4.98 -40.64
N GLU A 494 14.55 -5.76 -41.37
CA GLU A 494 15.32 -6.86 -40.76
C GLU A 494 16.32 -6.38 -39.70
N PRO A 495 17.09 -5.29 -39.90
CA PRO A 495 17.94 -4.73 -38.85
C PRO A 495 17.19 -4.43 -37.55
N ALA A 496 16.06 -3.71 -37.61
CA ALA A 496 15.28 -3.36 -36.42
C ALA A 496 14.70 -4.61 -35.72
N VAL A 497 14.26 -5.61 -36.49
CA VAL A 497 13.81 -6.89 -35.93
C VAL A 497 14.95 -7.62 -35.22
N ASN A 498 16.15 -7.65 -35.80
CA ASN A 498 17.33 -8.24 -35.18
C ASN A 498 17.72 -7.51 -33.89
N ASP A 499 17.70 -6.18 -33.88
CA ASP A 499 18.05 -5.40 -32.69
C ASP A 499 17.12 -5.71 -31.49
N ILE A 500 15.82 -5.92 -31.74
CA ILE A 500 14.87 -6.35 -30.69
C ILE A 500 15.20 -7.77 -30.19
N LEU A 501 15.60 -8.68 -31.08
CA LEU A 501 16.03 -10.03 -30.70
C LEU A 501 17.36 -10.03 -29.96
N ASP A 502 18.29 -9.15 -30.34
CA ASP A 502 19.57 -8.97 -29.68
C ASP A 502 19.39 -8.38 -28.29
N ALA A 503 18.40 -7.50 -28.09
CA ALA A 503 17.99 -7.05 -26.77
C ALA A 503 17.46 -8.19 -25.88
N LEU A 504 16.58 -9.04 -26.42
CA LEU A 504 16.12 -10.25 -25.73
C LEU A 504 17.30 -11.17 -25.37
N ALA A 505 18.24 -11.38 -26.30
CA ALA A 505 19.41 -12.21 -26.08
C ALA A 505 20.38 -11.59 -25.05
N TYR A 506 20.57 -10.27 -25.08
CA TYR A 506 21.35 -9.54 -24.10
C TYR A 506 20.76 -9.71 -22.70
N ALA A 507 19.46 -9.49 -22.53
CA ALA A 507 18.78 -9.68 -21.25
C ALA A 507 18.95 -11.12 -20.75
N SER A 508 18.79 -12.12 -21.63
CA SER A 508 18.93 -13.53 -21.28
C SER A 508 20.35 -13.94 -20.86
N ARG A 509 21.38 -13.25 -21.36
CA ARG A 509 22.78 -13.48 -20.96
C ARG A 509 23.16 -12.77 -19.66
N ASN A 510 22.52 -11.65 -19.36
CA ASN A 510 22.90 -10.76 -18.26
C ASN A 510 21.96 -10.84 -17.05
N ALA A 511 20.87 -11.61 -17.13
CA ALA A 511 19.91 -11.81 -16.06
C ALA A 511 19.39 -13.26 -16.01
N SER A 512 18.94 -13.69 -14.82
CA SER A 512 18.27 -14.98 -14.65
C SER A 512 16.82 -14.88 -15.10
N ILE A 513 16.55 -15.16 -16.37
CA ILE A 513 15.21 -15.02 -16.97
C ILE A 513 14.44 -16.35 -16.96
N ASP A 514 13.15 -16.25 -16.67
CA ASP A 514 12.18 -17.30 -16.95
C ASP A 514 11.74 -17.21 -18.42
N GLU A 515 12.29 -18.08 -19.27
CA GLU A 515 12.01 -18.11 -20.70
C GLU A 515 10.53 -18.35 -21.04
N SER A 516 9.73 -18.86 -20.11
CA SER A 516 8.29 -19.03 -20.29
C SER A 516 7.48 -17.75 -20.02
N ARG A 517 8.12 -16.70 -19.49
CA ARG A 517 7.51 -15.43 -19.04
C ARG A 517 8.20 -14.21 -19.65
N VAL A 518 8.32 -14.22 -20.97
CA VAL A 518 8.84 -13.10 -21.77
C VAL A 518 7.69 -12.30 -22.38
N TYR A 519 7.59 -11.02 -22.02
CA TYR A 519 6.50 -10.13 -22.42
C TYR A 519 6.99 -8.97 -23.27
N LEU A 520 6.19 -8.58 -24.25
CA LEU A 520 6.49 -7.48 -25.17
C LEU A 520 5.38 -6.43 -25.12
N ALA A 521 5.75 -5.16 -25.04
CA ALA A 521 4.80 -4.04 -25.06
C ALA A 521 5.27 -2.91 -25.98
N GLY A 522 4.33 -2.19 -26.59
CA GLY A 522 4.65 -1.02 -27.41
C GLY A 522 3.47 -0.09 -27.64
N PHE A 523 3.76 1.18 -27.91
CA PHE A 523 2.79 2.24 -28.19
C PHE A 523 3.06 2.90 -29.55
N SER A 524 2.03 3.18 -30.35
CA SER A 524 2.15 3.81 -31.68
C SER A 524 3.08 3.01 -32.62
N GLY A 525 4.22 3.54 -33.03
CA GLY A 525 5.27 2.82 -33.77
C GLY A 525 5.79 1.58 -33.02
N GLY A 526 5.96 1.66 -31.70
CA GLY A 526 6.30 0.50 -30.89
C GLY A 526 5.19 -0.55 -30.87
N GLY A 527 3.93 -0.13 -30.99
CA GLY A 527 2.79 -1.04 -31.15
C GLY A 527 2.82 -1.79 -32.48
N MET A 528 3.23 -1.11 -33.56
CA MET A 528 3.49 -1.72 -34.87
C MET A 528 4.60 -2.78 -34.76
N ALA A 529 5.73 -2.42 -34.15
CA ALA A 529 6.85 -3.33 -33.95
C ALA A 529 6.46 -4.53 -33.06
N ALA A 530 5.67 -4.31 -31.99
CA ALA A 530 5.19 -5.39 -31.13
C ALA A 530 4.32 -6.41 -31.88
N LEU A 531 3.40 -5.93 -32.75
CA LEU A 531 2.59 -6.80 -33.60
C LEU A 531 3.45 -7.56 -34.64
N LEU A 532 4.45 -6.89 -35.23
CA LEU A 532 5.40 -7.53 -36.14
C LEU A 532 6.14 -8.68 -35.46
N MET A 533 6.67 -8.45 -34.25
CA MET A 533 7.38 -9.47 -33.49
C MET A 533 6.46 -10.61 -33.05
N ALA A 534 5.21 -10.32 -32.70
CA ALA A 534 4.20 -11.33 -32.40
C ALA A 534 3.93 -12.24 -33.60
N GLY A 535 3.77 -11.66 -34.80
CA GLY A 535 3.48 -12.41 -36.02
C GLY A 535 4.67 -13.23 -36.54
N ARG A 536 5.90 -12.71 -36.44
CA ARG A 536 7.12 -13.39 -36.92
C ARG A 536 7.68 -14.40 -35.93
N PHE A 537 7.54 -14.16 -34.63
CA PHE A 537 8.13 -14.99 -33.58
C PHE A 537 7.13 -15.38 -32.48
N PRO A 538 5.99 -16.00 -32.82
CA PRO A 538 4.90 -16.23 -31.87
C PRO A 538 5.29 -17.13 -30.68
N GLY A 539 6.31 -17.99 -30.83
CA GLY A 539 6.82 -18.84 -29.76
C GLY A 539 7.78 -18.15 -28.76
N LYS A 540 8.17 -16.90 -29.01
CA LYS A 540 9.09 -16.16 -28.11
C LYS A 540 8.37 -15.38 -27.01
N TRP A 541 7.06 -15.16 -27.15
CA TRP A 541 6.32 -14.21 -26.32
C TRP A 541 5.22 -14.91 -25.52
N ALA A 542 5.32 -14.85 -24.20
CA ALA A 542 4.27 -15.25 -23.28
C ALA A 542 3.03 -14.35 -23.40
N GLY A 543 3.25 -13.07 -23.71
CA GLY A 543 2.19 -12.12 -24.03
C GLY A 543 2.71 -10.87 -24.74
N VAL A 544 1.87 -10.30 -25.61
CA VAL A 544 2.19 -9.08 -26.37
C VAL A 544 1.10 -8.04 -26.16
N VAL A 545 1.49 -6.79 -25.93
CA VAL A 545 0.56 -5.67 -25.77
C VAL A 545 0.89 -4.58 -26.79
N ALA A 546 -0.08 -4.25 -27.65
CA ALA A 546 0.05 -3.23 -28.67
C ALA A 546 -0.99 -2.11 -28.45
N TRP A 547 -0.50 -0.92 -28.08
CA TRP A 547 -1.34 0.25 -27.84
C TRP A 547 -1.30 1.23 -29.02
N GLY A 548 -2.46 1.57 -29.59
CA GLY A 548 -2.58 2.55 -30.67
C GLY A 548 -1.70 2.22 -31.89
N ALA A 549 -1.57 0.93 -32.22
CA ALA A 549 -0.57 0.46 -33.17
C ALA A 549 -0.80 1.03 -34.58
N VAL A 550 0.29 1.47 -35.21
CA VAL A 550 0.30 1.90 -36.62
C VAL A 550 0.26 0.65 -37.51
N TYR A 551 -0.85 0.46 -38.23
CA TYR A 551 -1.06 -0.76 -39.02
C TYR A 551 -0.89 -0.59 -40.54
N ASP A 552 -0.94 0.64 -41.04
CA ASP A 552 -0.93 0.92 -42.48
C ASP A 552 -0.33 2.31 -42.73
N LEU A 553 0.92 2.38 -43.15
CA LEU A 553 1.62 3.66 -43.31
C LEU A 553 1.04 4.52 -44.43
N VAL A 554 0.51 3.90 -45.48
CA VAL A 554 -0.11 4.61 -46.61
C VAL A 554 -1.43 5.25 -46.17
N ASP A 555 -2.30 4.49 -45.49
CA ASP A 555 -3.57 5.03 -44.94
C ASP A 555 -3.30 6.09 -43.89
N TRP A 556 -2.32 5.87 -43.01
CA TRP A 556 -1.98 6.85 -41.98
C TRP A 556 -1.47 8.16 -42.61
N TYR A 557 -0.49 8.08 -43.50
CA TYR A 557 0.03 9.23 -44.25
C TYR A 557 -1.08 10.00 -44.96
N ALA A 558 -1.95 9.30 -45.70
CA ALA A 558 -3.04 9.93 -46.44
C ALA A 558 -3.98 10.76 -45.56
N ARG A 559 -4.23 10.31 -44.31
CA ARG A 559 -5.10 10.96 -43.34
C ARG A 559 -4.45 12.16 -42.67
N ILE A 560 -3.18 12.05 -42.28
CA ILE A 560 -2.53 13.07 -41.44
C ILE A 560 -1.69 14.08 -42.21
N ARG A 561 -1.34 13.84 -43.48
CA ARG A 561 -0.45 14.72 -44.28
C ARG A 561 -0.85 16.19 -44.38
N ARG A 562 -2.12 16.52 -44.12
CA ARG A 562 -2.61 17.91 -44.11
C ARG A 562 -2.70 18.51 -42.72
N THR A 563 -2.77 17.70 -41.68
CA THR A 563 -3.05 18.13 -40.30
C THR A 563 -1.83 18.00 -39.39
N LEU A 564 -0.92 17.08 -39.68
CA LEU A 564 0.31 16.80 -38.92
C LEU A 564 1.49 16.66 -39.90
N PRO A 565 1.99 17.78 -40.46
CA PRO A 565 3.02 17.76 -41.51
C PRO A 565 4.32 17.08 -41.02
N ASP A 566 4.71 17.28 -39.77
CA ASP A 566 5.93 16.69 -39.18
C ASP A 566 5.88 15.16 -39.19
N TYR A 567 4.81 14.57 -38.67
CA TYR A 567 4.61 13.12 -38.68
C TYR A 567 4.52 12.57 -40.11
N SER A 568 3.86 13.29 -41.01
CA SER A 568 3.78 12.85 -42.41
C SER A 568 5.15 12.85 -43.10
N GLY A 569 6.02 13.80 -42.76
CA GLY A 569 7.41 13.83 -43.23
C GLY A 569 8.22 12.66 -42.69
N GLN A 570 8.03 12.30 -41.41
CA GLN A 570 8.65 11.13 -40.81
C GLN A 570 8.20 9.83 -41.51
N ILE A 571 6.90 9.66 -41.77
CA ILE A 571 6.37 8.51 -42.50
C ILE A 571 6.96 8.42 -43.92
N ALA A 572 7.06 9.55 -44.64
CA ALA A 572 7.69 9.57 -45.96
C ALA A 572 9.17 9.16 -45.88
N SER A 573 9.89 9.62 -44.85
CA SER A 573 11.31 9.28 -44.63
C SER A 573 11.49 7.80 -44.28
N SER A 574 10.60 7.24 -43.46
CA SER A 574 10.50 5.81 -43.19
C SER A 574 10.20 4.97 -44.44
N CYS A 575 9.56 5.57 -45.44
CA CYS A 575 9.27 4.95 -46.73
C CYS A 575 10.28 5.36 -47.83
N GLY A 576 11.53 5.63 -47.46
CA GLY A 576 12.62 5.91 -48.42
C GLY A 576 12.70 7.37 -48.89
N GLY A 577 12.01 8.30 -48.22
CA GLY A 577 12.03 9.74 -48.50
C GLY A 577 10.99 10.22 -49.51
N LEU A 578 10.21 9.30 -50.10
CA LEU A 578 9.19 9.63 -51.10
C LEU A 578 7.78 9.52 -50.52
N ARG A 579 6.87 10.36 -51.03
CA ARG A 579 5.49 10.44 -50.53
C ARG A 579 4.72 9.17 -50.92
N PRO A 580 4.19 8.38 -49.97
CA PRO A 580 3.47 7.14 -50.29
C PRO A 580 2.02 7.46 -50.70
N LEU A 581 1.86 8.01 -51.91
CA LEU A 581 0.56 8.32 -52.48
C LEU A 581 -0.03 7.11 -53.20
N SER A 582 -1.35 6.95 -53.14
CA SER A 582 -2.02 5.84 -53.81
C SER A 582 -1.84 5.91 -55.33
N GLY A 583 -1.53 4.77 -55.96
CA GLY A 583 -1.24 4.60 -57.37
C GLY A 583 0.23 4.83 -57.76
N THR A 584 1.14 5.04 -56.80
CA THR A 584 2.57 5.24 -57.07
C THR A 584 3.38 3.96 -56.88
N ALA A 585 4.52 3.80 -57.57
CA ALA A 585 5.42 2.67 -57.36
C ALA A 585 5.90 2.55 -55.89
N HIS A 586 6.07 3.69 -55.21
CA HIS A 586 6.47 3.79 -53.81
C HIS A 586 5.35 3.45 -52.81
N GLU A 587 4.09 3.41 -53.27
CA GLU A 587 2.99 2.92 -52.44
C GLU A 587 3.21 1.46 -52.02
N ALA A 588 3.58 0.61 -52.98
CA ALA A 588 3.78 -0.81 -52.73
C ALA A 588 4.93 -1.04 -51.74
N GLU A 589 6.04 -0.34 -51.92
CA GLU A 589 7.23 -0.41 -51.04
C GLU A 589 6.91 0.03 -49.60
N CYS A 590 6.18 1.13 -49.42
CA CYS A 590 5.75 1.63 -48.11
C CYS A 590 4.65 0.76 -47.46
N ARG A 591 3.77 0.17 -48.28
CA ARG A 591 2.70 -0.74 -47.83
C ARG A 591 3.27 -2.10 -47.39
N ASP A 592 4.32 -2.58 -48.06
CA ASP A 592 5.02 -3.82 -47.70
C ASP A 592 5.77 -3.72 -46.37
N ALA A 593 6.24 -2.52 -45.99
CA ALA A 593 6.88 -2.29 -44.69
C ALA A 593 5.93 -2.47 -43.49
N ALA A 594 4.62 -2.16 -43.62
CA ALA A 594 3.69 -2.14 -42.48
C ALA A 594 2.51 -3.14 -42.53
N ARG A 595 2.03 -3.53 -43.72
CA ARG A 595 0.92 -4.51 -43.85
C ARG A 595 1.40 -5.94 -44.18
N ALA A 596 2.50 -6.10 -44.91
CA ALA A 596 2.84 -7.40 -45.49
C ALA A 596 3.63 -8.34 -44.56
N ARG A 597 4.25 -7.82 -43.49
CA ARG A 597 5.11 -8.60 -42.59
C ARG A 597 4.46 -8.94 -41.24
N THR A 598 3.30 -8.35 -40.94
CA THR A 598 2.76 -8.33 -39.57
C THR A 598 1.97 -9.59 -39.23
N LEU A 599 1.24 -10.23 -40.16
CA LEU A 599 0.25 -11.27 -39.80
C LEU A 599 -0.01 -12.40 -40.82
N LYS A 600 0.94 -12.76 -41.71
CA LYS A 600 0.74 -13.91 -42.62
C LYS A 600 0.90 -15.29 -41.95
N THR A 601 1.43 -15.38 -40.74
CA THR A 601 1.61 -16.63 -40.00
C THR A 601 0.55 -16.79 -38.93
N ARG A 602 -0.66 -17.19 -39.34
CA ARG A 602 -1.65 -17.77 -38.44
C ARG A 602 -1.10 -19.11 -37.90
N ARG A 603 -1.35 -19.37 -36.61
CA ARG A 603 -1.06 -20.59 -35.82
C ARG A 603 0.28 -20.57 -35.07
N GLN A 604 0.25 -20.13 -33.81
CA GLN A 604 0.56 -20.93 -32.59
C GLN A 604 0.89 -20.00 -31.40
N GLY A 605 0.00 -19.90 -30.41
CA GLY A 605 0.40 -19.72 -29.01
C GLY A 605 0.54 -18.30 -28.41
N SER A 606 0.83 -17.24 -29.17
CA SER A 606 1.07 -15.91 -28.56
C SER A 606 -0.23 -15.20 -28.13
N ARG A 607 -0.35 -14.83 -26.85
CA ARG A 607 -1.48 -14.05 -26.32
C ARG A 607 -1.28 -12.56 -26.57
N SER A 608 -1.96 -12.00 -27.56
CA SER A 608 -1.86 -10.58 -27.91
C SER A 608 -3.05 -9.77 -27.40
N THR A 609 -2.78 -8.60 -26.82
CA THR A 609 -3.77 -7.59 -26.45
C THR A 609 -3.58 -6.35 -27.31
N ILE A 610 -4.63 -5.95 -28.02
CA ILE A 610 -4.66 -4.73 -28.83
C ILE A 610 -5.58 -3.73 -28.15
N ALA A 611 -5.11 -2.50 -27.94
CA ALA A 611 -5.90 -1.44 -27.30
C ALA A 611 -5.69 -0.09 -28.00
N VAL A 612 -6.75 0.71 -28.13
CA VAL A 612 -6.70 2.04 -28.74
C VAL A 612 -7.77 2.94 -28.12
N GLY A 613 -7.49 4.25 -28.04
CA GLY A 613 -8.50 5.23 -27.65
C GLY A 613 -9.55 5.39 -28.75
N SER A 614 -10.84 5.37 -28.41
CA SER A 614 -11.93 5.47 -29.40
C SER A 614 -11.95 6.79 -30.16
N GLU A 615 -11.30 7.83 -29.63
CA GLU A 615 -11.21 9.17 -30.22
C GLU A 615 -9.77 9.55 -30.61
N ASP A 616 -8.87 8.57 -30.77
CA ASP A 616 -7.48 8.84 -31.15
C ASP A 616 -7.43 9.56 -32.52
N LYS A 617 -6.88 10.78 -32.51
CA LYS A 617 -6.73 11.64 -33.69
C LYS A 617 -5.35 11.51 -34.34
N PHE A 618 -4.40 10.86 -33.68
CA PHE A 618 -3.04 10.64 -34.16
C PHE A 618 -2.99 9.36 -34.98
N VAL A 619 -3.24 8.21 -34.34
CA VAL A 619 -3.35 6.91 -35.03
C VAL A 619 -4.82 6.49 -35.02
N PRO A 620 -5.53 6.58 -36.16
CA PRO A 620 -6.96 6.31 -36.19
C PRO A 620 -7.30 4.90 -35.65
N PRO A 621 -8.40 4.74 -34.88
CA PRO A 621 -8.78 3.45 -34.30
C PRO A 621 -8.91 2.30 -35.31
N ALA A 622 -9.22 2.62 -36.57
CA ALA A 622 -9.26 1.66 -37.67
C ALA A 622 -7.96 0.87 -37.88
N HIS A 623 -6.79 1.41 -37.50
CA HIS A 623 -5.54 0.65 -37.56
C HIS A 623 -5.54 -0.53 -36.59
N SER A 624 -5.90 -0.29 -35.34
CA SER A 624 -6.00 -1.35 -34.32
C SER A 624 -7.14 -2.33 -34.61
N LEU A 625 -8.24 -1.85 -35.19
CA LEU A 625 -9.36 -2.70 -35.59
C LEU A 625 -9.00 -3.66 -36.73
N ARG A 626 -8.30 -3.18 -37.76
CA ARG A 626 -7.80 -4.03 -38.84
C ARG A 626 -6.76 -5.04 -38.34
N ALA A 627 -5.84 -4.60 -37.47
CA ALA A 627 -4.90 -5.51 -36.80
C ALA A 627 -5.60 -6.60 -35.99
N PHE A 628 -6.69 -6.25 -35.29
CA PHE A 628 -7.52 -7.21 -34.58
C PHE A 628 -8.22 -8.18 -35.53
N ASN A 629 -8.86 -7.69 -36.60
CA ASN A 629 -9.56 -8.53 -37.58
C ASN A 629 -8.63 -9.53 -38.28
N ASP A 630 -7.37 -9.14 -38.51
CA ASP A 630 -6.36 -10.02 -39.10
C ASP A 630 -5.90 -11.11 -38.12
N LEU A 631 -6.01 -10.88 -36.80
CA LEU A 631 -5.73 -11.84 -35.73
C LEU A 631 -6.94 -12.68 -35.29
N ALA A 632 -8.15 -12.13 -35.41
CA ALA A 632 -9.37 -12.72 -34.90
C ALA A 632 -9.89 -13.87 -35.77
N ASP A 633 -10.53 -14.85 -35.11
CA ASP A 633 -11.27 -15.90 -35.78
C ASP A 633 -12.49 -15.35 -36.51
N GLY A 634 -12.96 -16.05 -37.54
CA GLY A 634 -13.97 -15.51 -38.47
C GLY A 634 -15.26 -15.02 -37.80
N GLU A 635 -15.66 -15.64 -36.69
CA GLU A 635 -16.86 -15.26 -35.91
C GLU A 635 -16.65 -14.03 -35.02
N ASP A 636 -15.40 -13.69 -34.70
CA ASP A 636 -15.02 -12.59 -33.81
C ASP A 636 -14.60 -11.32 -34.57
N ARG A 637 -14.54 -11.37 -35.91
CA ARG A 637 -14.17 -10.22 -36.75
C ARG A 637 -15.28 -9.17 -36.79
N PHE A 638 -14.88 -7.90 -36.75
CA PHE A 638 -15.76 -6.79 -37.04
C PHE A 638 -16.04 -6.69 -38.54
N SER A 639 -17.28 -6.37 -38.91
CA SER A 639 -17.68 -6.17 -40.31
C SER A 639 -17.20 -4.82 -40.86
N GLU A 640 -17.06 -4.69 -42.19
CA GLU A 640 -16.65 -3.41 -42.82
C GLU A 640 -17.61 -2.24 -42.51
N ASP A 641 -18.89 -2.51 -42.25
CA ASP A 641 -19.87 -1.51 -41.84
C ASP A 641 -19.70 -1.10 -40.36
N GLU A 642 -19.25 -2.00 -39.49
CA GLU A 642 -18.88 -1.70 -38.10
C GLU A 642 -17.58 -0.90 -38.04
N ASP A 643 -16.59 -1.23 -38.89
CA ASP A 643 -15.38 -0.42 -39.11
C ASP A 643 -15.76 1.03 -39.44
N ARG A 644 -16.74 1.24 -40.34
CA ARG A 644 -17.24 2.58 -40.71
C ARG A 644 -18.11 3.26 -39.66
N THR A 645 -18.89 2.50 -38.89
CA THR A 645 -19.82 3.04 -37.89
C THR A 645 -19.09 3.45 -36.60
N HIS A 646 -18.11 2.66 -36.15
CA HIS A 646 -17.24 3.04 -35.02
C HIS A 646 -16.34 4.25 -35.34
N LEU A 647 -16.04 4.49 -36.62
CA LEU A 647 -15.38 5.71 -37.10
C LEU A 647 -16.28 6.97 -37.07
N ARG A 648 -17.62 6.82 -36.99
CA ARG A 648 -18.59 7.95 -36.92
C ARG A 648 -19.25 8.12 -35.55
N ALA A 649 -19.33 7.05 -34.76
CA ALA A 649 -20.05 7.00 -33.49
C ALA A 649 -19.18 7.47 -32.30
N ALA A 650 -18.75 8.74 -32.32
CA ALA A 650 -18.35 9.43 -31.09
C ALA A 650 -19.58 9.94 -30.28
N ARG A 651 -20.83 9.69 -30.74
CA ARG A 651 -22.06 10.27 -30.15
C ARG A 651 -23.37 9.46 -30.28
N ALA A 652 -23.37 8.12 -30.11
CA ALA A 652 -24.65 7.38 -30.11
C ALA A 652 -24.87 6.56 -28.82
N PRO A 653 -26.04 6.67 -28.15
CA PRO A 653 -26.37 5.87 -26.98
C PRO A 653 -26.74 4.43 -27.37
N VAL A 654 -26.31 3.48 -26.55
CA VAL A 654 -26.40 2.02 -26.77
C VAL A 654 -27.85 1.52 -26.65
N ARG A 655 -28.31 0.72 -27.63
CA ARG A 655 -29.60 -0.01 -27.55
C ARG A 655 -29.49 -1.20 -26.57
N PRO A 656 -30.50 -1.43 -25.70
CA PRO A 656 -30.50 -2.57 -24.78
C PRO A 656 -30.88 -3.85 -25.56
N GLY A 657 -29.98 -4.84 -25.60
CA GLY A 657 -30.31 -6.17 -26.14
C GLY A 657 -29.18 -6.96 -26.80
N ARG A 658 -28.09 -6.32 -27.25
CA ARG A 658 -26.89 -7.06 -27.71
C ARG A 658 -25.86 -7.14 -26.59
N ARG A 659 -25.68 -8.35 -26.08
CA ARG A 659 -24.69 -8.71 -25.05
C ARG A 659 -23.30 -8.30 -25.53
N ARG A 660 -22.55 -7.64 -24.65
CA ARG A 660 -21.09 -7.50 -24.77
C ARG A 660 -20.48 -8.84 -25.14
N ILE A 661 -19.76 -8.93 -26.27
CA ILE A 661 -18.73 -9.95 -26.42
C ILE A 661 -17.53 -9.45 -25.62
N PHE A 662 -17.61 -9.69 -24.32
CA PHE A 662 -16.50 -9.69 -23.38
C PHE A 662 -16.69 -10.94 -22.51
N ARG A 663 -16.29 -12.08 -23.04
CA ARG A 663 -15.94 -13.30 -22.29
C ARG A 663 -14.95 -14.13 -23.12
N PRO A 664 -13.69 -14.26 -22.70
CA PRO A 664 -12.90 -15.44 -23.02
C PRO A 664 -13.35 -16.61 -22.15
N PRO A 665 -13.20 -17.87 -22.57
CA PRO A 665 -13.37 -19.02 -21.70
C PRO A 665 -12.12 -19.20 -20.83
N PHE A 666 -11.72 -18.21 -20.03
CA PHE A 666 -10.71 -18.39 -18.99
C PHE A 666 -11.03 -17.53 -17.76
N ARG A 667 -11.07 -18.19 -16.60
CA ARG A 667 -11.22 -17.57 -15.28
C ARG A 667 -10.02 -16.65 -15.01
N GLY A 668 -10.22 -15.34 -15.15
CA GLY A 668 -9.23 -14.32 -14.80
C GLY A 668 -9.85 -12.93 -14.89
N ARG A 669 -9.85 -12.19 -13.79
CA ARG A 669 -10.50 -10.86 -13.66
C ARG A 669 -9.75 -9.83 -14.51
N TRP A 670 -10.47 -9.04 -15.30
CA TRP A 670 -9.98 -7.75 -15.82
C TRP A 670 -11.00 -6.64 -15.58
N ARG A 671 -10.51 -5.53 -15.03
CA ARG A 671 -11.23 -4.28 -14.83
C ARG A 671 -11.10 -3.43 -16.11
N ALA A 672 -12.23 -2.88 -16.56
CA ALA A 672 -12.21 -1.80 -17.55
C ALA A 672 -11.59 -0.55 -16.89
N PHE A 673 -10.60 0.06 -17.53
CA PHE A 673 -10.17 1.41 -17.20
C PHE A 673 -11.06 2.40 -17.97
N PRO A 674 -11.90 3.21 -17.29
CA PRO A 674 -12.47 4.39 -17.92
C PRO A 674 -11.37 5.44 -18.11
N LEU A 675 -11.45 6.17 -19.24
CA LEU A 675 -10.57 7.27 -19.64
C LEU A 675 -10.47 8.38 -18.59
#